data_AF-M0MP26-F1
#
_entry.id   AF-M0MP26-F1
#
_cell.length_a   1.000
_cell.length_b   1.000
_cell.length_c   1.000
_cell.angle_alpha   90.00
_cell.angle_beta   90.00
_cell.angle_gamma   90.00
#
_symmetry.space_group_name_H-M   'P 1'
#
loop_
_entity.id
_entity.type
_entity.pdbx_description
1 polymer ?
#
loop_
_entity_poly.entity_id
_entity_poly.type
_entity_poly.pdbx_seq_one_letter_code
_entity_poly.pdbx_strand_id
1 'polypeptide(L)'
;MSVASEIHQSLYRLYEHYVGEPDSGKDVYGYWLFILGYIIGAAGIVAFIIGYGGSIAEEMLIRISGVAASTGLALCLFGIGLMLPMRKRGVQASVVGLLVSLVGVVLYGYVYPSDWRHRGAGYDVEVIAVYAAGIAIIAGVAALVPVLTGRKGMFVEEEGTSEDPPILTGDALTDAQFAVFRDEHGDWKWNVLHREALATSNDSAVTRPEAREGIERVKSQISSAGLMELTTSAFRLYEDRDGTWQWTLARDDGSVVANCGREFDRRDGAEKSVSFLKDRGPEADVIEIEGAAFTYAEERGKWYWQLVDDDHNQLAGHESGFTDQDAAESAARTFAERVDDARLLDIEHLGVELYEEDADQWTWRFVDDADDIIADAVASYDSRREAEDAADALLPGFESASVTVAGEPTYELYESGEHWHWRLVDAGEDIVARGPDGVVNHDRIEWETKQFDASASDADVIEIDEAEYEVYPSAAAGGTGDDSDDLPARVEEPAATDGGTEVSFDEDEAADGRDWHWRLVTEDREVVAASTEPHTDSEAAAAAIERVREQASEADLIEFEHAAFQVYEADSGEWRWRLIDEDGNVLADSGEEHTTRSEAAEAMMTLKEQAPDAELLEIDTAAFELFVNEDDEWGWRLIDEAGKLVAEDPSTHPTRGAARDAMNRLLDHLDSDVRTMDRAAFQTYAAEDWHWRFVLPSGDIVAVDDESYPTRDALVDDLESIRRDATDAHRSTIGDATVQLYRNGDWTWRLLDRDREEIADATVTYEDREAAVAHVDDCQAHAAEAPIFTIEDAAIRLDESEGSWRWELVDDERTVLAHGETEADSKDAAIDRIDEVKKLAPMAGRVDFDVASFELVADEDDRWRWRLIDEDGYPVASGTETYDSSEAARSALDDARELIERASILEIDSVSFELHTDEDGWVWRLVDEFGSTMAESTQTYENRTEAREAMNAVKSHAPDGWITFTE
;
A
#
# COMPACT_ATOMS: atom_id res chain seq x y z
N MET A 1 -18.25 -23.29 -36.37
CA MET A 1 -17.03 -23.50 -37.20
C MET A 1 -15.91 -22.71 -36.54
N SER A 2 -14.77 -23.34 -36.23
CA SER A 2 -13.70 -22.65 -35.49
C SER A 2 -13.08 -21.51 -36.32
N VAL A 3 -12.70 -20.41 -35.67
CA VAL A 3 -11.96 -19.28 -36.27
C VAL A 3 -10.74 -19.76 -37.08
N ALA A 4 -10.08 -20.83 -36.63
CA ALA A 4 -8.95 -21.44 -37.33
C ALA A 4 -9.32 -22.01 -38.72
N SER A 5 -10.52 -22.56 -38.87
CA SER A 5 -11.03 -23.11 -40.13
C SER A 5 -11.37 -22.00 -41.13
N GLU A 6 -11.93 -20.88 -40.65
CA GLU A 6 -12.22 -19.72 -41.49
C GLU A 6 -10.93 -19.03 -41.97
N ILE A 7 -9.95 -18.87 -41.08
CA ILE A 7 -8.62 -18.32 -41.43
C ILE A 7 -7.95 -19.25 -42.45
N HIS A 8 -8.02 -20.57 -42.25
CA HIS A 8 -7.49 -21.55 -43.19
C HIS A 8 -8.11 -21.38 -44.58
N GLN A 9 -9.43 -21.39 -44.71
CA GLN A 9 -10.11 -21.20 -45.99
C GLN A 9 -9.80 -19.83 -46.64
N SER A 10 -9.72 -18.78 -45.83
CA SER A 10 -9.42 -17.42 -46.29
C SER A 10 -8.01 -17.31 -46.89
N LEU A 11 -6.99 -17.88 -46.22
CA LEU A 11 -5.60 -17.86 -46.69
C LEU A 11 -5.43 -18.56 -48.04
N TYR A 12 -6.15 -19.67 -48.26
CA TYR A 12 -6.12 -20.43 -49.51
C TYR A 12 -6.84 -19.69 -50.64
N ARG A 13 -8.03 -19.13 -50.39
CA ARG A 13 -8.74 -18.30 -51.38
C ARG A 13 -7.93 -17.08 -51.79
N LEU A 14 -7.28 -16.42 -50.84
CA LEU A 14 -6.48 -15.23 -51.12
C LEU A 14 -5.21 -15.60 -51.91
N TYR A 15 -4.62 -16.76 -51.63
CA TYR A 15 -3.51 -17.29 -52.43
C TYR A 15 -3.95 -17.65 -53.86
N GLU A 16 -5.07 -18.35 -54.04
CA GLU A 16 -5.61 -18.68 -55.36
C GLU A 16 -5.93 -17.42 -56.18
N HIS A 17 -6.48 -16.38 -55.53
CA HIS A 17 -6.82 -15.12 -56.18
C HIS A 17 -5.60 -14.31 -56.64
N TYR A 18 -4.54 -14.23 -55.81
CA TYR A 18 -3.39 -13.36 -56.08
C TYR A 18 -2.18 -14.08 -56.69
N VAL A 19 -2.06 -15.40 -56.53
CA VAL A 19 -0.90 -16.20 -56.95
C VAL A 19 -1.29 -17.26 -57.98
N GLY A 20 -2.35 -18.03 -57.73
CA GLY A 20 -2.85 -19.11 -58.61
C GLY A 20 -3.18 -20.40 -57.86
N GLU A 21 -3.63 -21.45 -58.56
CA GLU A 21 -3.99 -22.74 -57.94
C GLU A 21 -2.79 -23.35 -57.19
N PRO A 22 -2.92 -23.66 -55.89
CA PRO A 22 -1.82 -24.22 -55.10
C PRO A 22 -1.60 -25.70 -55.40
N ASP A 23 -0.34 -26.09 -55.62
CA ASP A 23 0.05 -27.50 -55.81
C ASP A 23 0.05 -28.29 -54.49
N SER A 24 0.21 -27.60 -53.35
CA SER A 24 0.22 -28.19 -52.01
C SER A 24 -0.08 -27.13 -50.94
N GLY A 25 -0.69 -27.54 -49.84
CA GLY A 25 -0.98 -26.62 -48.73
C GLY A 25 0.25 -25.92 -48.12
N LYS A 26 1.44 -26.52 -48.25
CA LYS A 26 2.70 -25.91 -47.80
C LYS A 26 3.08 -24.65 -48.59
N ASP A 27 2.65 -24.53 -49.83
CA ASP A 27 2.97 -23.38 -50.68
C ASP A 27 2.20 -22.15 -50.21
N VAL A 28 0.94 -22.35 -49.80
CA VAL A 28 0.06 -21.31 -49.24
C VAL A 28 0.60 -20.81 -47.90
N TYR A 29 0.88 -21.72 -46.96
CA TYR A 29 1.42 -21.33 -45.66
C TYR A 29 2.83 -20.72 -45.77
N GLY A 30 3.67 -21.26 -46.65
CA GLY A 30 5.00 -20.70 -46.91
C GLY A 30 4.95 -19.26 -47.42
N TYR A 31 3.98 -18.95 -48.30
CA TYR A 31 3.73 -17.61 -48.81
C TYR A 31 3.33 -16.61 -47.74
N TRP A 32 2.31 -16.93 -46.96
CA TRP A 32 1.85 -16.03 -45.92
C TRP A 32 2.88 -15.83 -44.82
N LEU A 33 3.64 -16.86 -44.46
CA LEU A 33 4.71 -16.78 -43.49
C LEU A 33 5.89 -15.91 -43.96
N PHE A 34 6.20 -15.96 -45.26
CA PHE A 34 7.17 -15.07 -45.88
C PHE A 34 6.70 -13.60 -45.82
N ILE A 35 5.44 -13.32 -46.18
CA ILE A 35 4.88 -11.96 -46.14
C ILE A 35 4.85 -11.41 -44.72
N LEU A 36 4.39 -12.22 -43.75
CA LEU A 36 4.37 -11.85 -42.33
C LEU A 36 5.78 -11.54 -41.81
N GLY A 37 6.74 -12.43 -42.08
CA GLY A 37 8.14 -12.21 -41.71
C GLY A 37 8.71 -10.94 -42.33
N TYR A 38 8.35 -10.63 -43.58
CA TYR A 38 8.79 -9.42 -44.27
C TYR A 38 8.26 -8.16 -43.60
N ILE A 39 6.97 -8.13 -43.24
CA ILE A 39 6.33 -6.99 -42.57
C ILE A 39 6.98 -6.76 -41.19
N ILE A 40 7.12 -7.81 -40.38
CA ILE A 40 7.74 -7.72 -39.05
C ILE A 40 9.19 -7.25 -39.17
N GLY A 41 9.95 -7.82 -40.12
CA GLY A 41 11.33 -7.44 -40.37
C GLY A 41 11.48 -5.98 -40.82
N ALA A 42 10.63 -5.53 -41.74
CA ALA A 42 10.61 -4.16 -42.23
C ALA A 42 10.21 -3.16 -41.13
N ALA A 43 9.20 -3.49 -40.31
CA ALA A 43 8.80 -2.69 -39.16
C ALA A 43 9.94 -2.57 -38.13
N GLY A 44 10.65 -3.66 -37.84
CA GLY A 44 11.84 -3.66 -36.99
C GLY A 44 12.94 -2.72 -37.52
N ILE A 45 13.23 -2.77 -38.83
CA ILE A 45 14.21 -1.87 -39.45
C ILE A 45 13.77 -0.41 -39.38
N VAL A 46 12.49 -0.11 -39.61
CA VAL A 46 11.95 1.25 -39.49
C VAL A 46 12.04 1.75 -38.05
N ALA A 47 11.68 0.93 -37.07
CA ALA A 47 11.80 1.25 -35.65
C ALA A 47 13.26 1.51 -35.24
N PHE A 48 14.20 0.74 -35.78
CA PHE A 48 15.63 0.96 -35.57
C PHE A 48 16.08 2.33 -36.11
N ILE A 49 15.64 2.71 -37.31
CA ILE A 49 15.97 4.00 -37.94
C ILE A 49 15.39 5.17 -37.13
N ILE A 50 14.14 5.04 -36.64
CA ILE A 50 13.48 6.04 -35.80
C ILE A 50 14.21 6.18 -34.46
N GLY A 51 14.53 5.06 -33.81
CA GLY A 51 15.25 5.03 -32.54
C GLY A 51 16.65 5.64 -32.62
N TYR A 52 17.36 5.43 -33.74
CA TYR A 52 18.68 6.02 -33.97
C TYR A 52 18.64 7.55 -34.21
N GLY A 53 17.47 8.11 -34.55
CA GLY A 53 17.29 9.52 -34.89
C GLY A 53 16.58 10.37 -33.83
N GLY A 54 16.04 9.79 -32.76
CA GLY A 54 15.23 10.46 -31.74
C GLY A 54 15.83 10.42 -30.33
N SER A 55 15.43 11.35 -29.45
CA SER A 55 15.91 11.47 -28.06
C SER A 55 15.11 10.64 -27.04
N ILE A 56 14.38 9.61 -27.48
CA ILE A 56 13.51 8.79 -26.60
C ILE A 56 14.19 7.43 -26.40
N ALA A 57 14.40 7.06 -25.13
CA ALA A 57 14.82 5.73 -24.63
C ALA A 57 15.62 4.87 -25.63
N GLU A 58 16.83 5.34 -25.98
CA GLU A 58 17.68 4.80 -27.06
C GLU A 58 17.87 3.28 -26.95
N GLU A 59 18.04 2.74 -25.74
CA GLU A 59 18.29 1.31 -25.53
C GLU A 59 17.03 0.43 -25.67
N MET A 60 15.85 0.91 -25.27
CA MET A 60 14.60 0.13 -25.35
C MET A 60 14.14 -0.04 -26.81
N LEU A 61 14.23 1.02 -27.61
CA LEU A 61 13.88 0.97 -29.04
C LEU A 61 14.86 0.08 -29.83
N ILE A 62 16.15 0.08 -29.48
CA ILE A 62 17.12 -0.83 -30.11
C ILE A 62 16.81 -2.29 -29.75
N ARG A 63 16.46 -2.58 -28.50
CA ARG A 63 16.06 -3.94 -28.08
C ARG A 63 14.85 -4.43 -28.88
N ILE A 64 13.78 -3.64 -28.93
CA ILE A 64 12.53 -3.99 -29.62
C ILE A 64 12.77 -4.16 -31.13
N SER A 65 13.48 -3.22 -31.75
CA SER A 65 13.78 -3.28 -33.19
C SER A 65 14.68 -4.45 -33.58
N GLY A 66 15.67 -4.80 -32.73
CA GLY A 66 16.53 -5.96 -32.93
C GLY A 66 15.78 -7.29 -32.84
N VAL A 67 14.87 -7.43 -31.86
CA VAL A 67 13.99 -8.60 -31.73
C VAL A 67 13.07 -8.73 -32.94
N ALA A 68 12.41 -7.64 -33.35
CA ALA A 68 11.51 -7.63 -34.50
C ALA A 68 12.23 -7.96 -35.81
N ALA A 69 13.35 -7.28 -36.10
CA ALA A 69 14.11 -7.50 -37.32
C ALA A 69 14.64 -8.95 -37.46
N SER A 70 15.11 -9.52 -36.34
CA SER A 70 15.66 -10.88 -36.32
C SER A 70 14.57 -11.94 -36.44
N THR A 71 13.44 -11.77 -35.74
CA THR A 71 12.27 -12.64 -35.89
C THR A 71 11.76 -12.62 -37.32
N GLY A 72 11.60 -11.43 -37.92
CA GLY A 72 11.12 -11.26 -39.29
C GLY A 72 12.02 -11.95 -40.32
N LEU A 73 13.35 -11.87 -40.15
CA LEU A 73 14.31 -12.55 -41.04
C LEU A 73 14.21 -14.08 -40.94
N ALA A 74 14.12 -14.63 -39.73
CA ALA A 74 14.00 -16.07 -39.52
C ALA A 74 12.71 -16.63 -40.15
N LEU A 75 11.58 -15.93 -39.96
CA LEU A 75 10.29 -16.29 -40.56
C LEU A 75 10.32 -16.20 -42.09
N CYS A 76 10.92 -15.15 -42.66
CA CYS A 76 11.11 -15.02 -44.10
C CYS A 76 11.83 -16.23 -44.70
N LEU A 77 12.98 -16.61 -44.13
CA LEU A 77 13.80 -17.70 -44.65
C LEU A 77 13.12 -19.05 -44.49
N PHE A 78 12.38 -19.26 -43.40
CA PHE A 78 11.60 -20.47 -43.19
C PHE A 78 10.42 -20.57 -44.16
N GLY A 79 9.69 -19.46 -44.39
CA GLY A 79 8.61 -19.37 -45.38
C GLY A 79 9.09 -19.69 -46.81
N ILE A 80 10.24 -19.15 -47.22
CA ILE A 80 10.89 -19.50 -48.50
C ILE A 80 11.24 -21.00 -48.55
N GLY A 81 11.72 -21.56 -47.45
CA GLY A 81 12.01 -22.99 -47.34
C GLY A 81 10.76 -23.87 -47.54
N LEU A 82 9.60 -23.45 -47.03
CA LEU A 82 8.34 -24.19 -47.19
C LEU A 82 7.83 -24.22 -48.63
N MET A 83 8.13 -23.19 -49.44
CA MET A 83 7.79 -23.14 -50.87
C MET A 83 8.70 -24.00 -51.76
N LEU A 84 9.85 -24.43 -51.25
CA LEU A 84 10.73 -25.30 -52.02
C LEU A 84 10.24 -26.75 -51.93
N PRO A 85 10.40 -27.55 -53.00
CA PRO A 85 10.02 -28.96 -52.99
C PRO A 85 10.93 -29.77 -52.06
N MET A 86 10.61 -29.74 -50.77
CA MET A 86 11.39 -30.31 -49.69
C MET A 86 10.72 -31.56 -49.13
N ARG A 87 11.53 -32.61 -48.91
CA ARG A 87 11.07 -33.83 -48.23
C ARG A 87 10.73 -33.51 -46.77
N LYS A 88 9.88 -34.32 -46.13
CA LYS A 88 9.50 -34.17 -44.69
C LYS A 88 10.70 -33.90 -43.76
N ARG A 89 11.84 -34.58 -44.00
CA ARG A 89 13.09 -34.37 -43.23
C ARG A 89 13.72 -32.99 -43.42
N GLY A 90 13.58 -32.40 -44.61
CA GLY A 90 14.02 -31.04 -44.88
C GLY A 90 13.16 -30.03 -44.11
N VAL A 91 11.84 -30.22 -44.09
CA VAL A 91 10.92 -29.37 -43.31
C VAL A 91 11.25 -29.46 -41.81
N GLN A 92 11.43 -30.66 -41.27
CA GLN A 92 11.85 -30.86 -39.86
C GLN A 92 13.17 -30.16 -39.53
N ALA A 93 14.17 -30.25 -40.42
CA ALA A 93 15.44 -29.56 -40.23
C ALA A 93 15.28 -28.03 -40.25
N SER A 94 14.44 -27.49 -41.14
CA SER A 94 14.14 -26.06 -41.17
C SER A 94 13.36 -25.58 -39.93
N VAL A 95 12.47 -26.41 -39.37
CA VAL A 95 11.77 -26.11 -38.10
C VAL A 95 12.78 -26.06 -36.96
N VAL A 96 13.71 -27.02 -36.88
CA VAL A 96 14.79 -26.99 -35.89
C VAL A 96 15.64 -25.72 -36.05
N GLY A 97 15.98 -25.34 -37.28
CA GLY A 97 16.68 -24.09 -37.54
C GLY A 97 15.92 -22.85 -37.07
N LEU A 98 14.60 -22.80 -37.30
CA LEU A 98 13.73 -21.72 -36.84
C LEU A 98 13.70 -21.64 -35.31
N LEU A 99 13.49 -22.76 -34.61
CA LEU A 99 13.50 -22.80 -33.14
C LEU A 99 14.84 -22.32 -32.58
N VAL A 100 15.96 -22.80 -33.13
CA VAL A 100 17.29 -22.36 -32.72
C VAL A 100 17.48 -20.85 -32.95
N SER A 101 16.99 -20.31 -34.07
CA SER A 101 17.04 -18.86 -34.30
C SER A 101 16.17 -18.08 -33.31
N LEU A 102 14.96 -18.56 -32.97
CA LEU A 102 14.07 -17.90 -32.02
C LEU A 102 14.65 -17.90 -30.60
N VAL A 103 15.32 -18.99 -30.18
CA VAL A 103 16.10 -19.02 -28.94
C VAL A 103 17.18 -17.93 -28.95
N GLY A 104 17.90 -17.77 -30.07
CA GLY A 104 18.86 -16.67 -30.24
C GLY A 104 18.22 -15.28 -30.10
N VAL A 105 16.99 -15.09 -30.59
CA VAL A 105 16.25 -13.82 -30.46
C VAL A 105 15.82 -13.56 -29.01
N VAL A 106 15.31 -14.57 -28.29
CA VAL A 106 14.93 -14.44 -26.87
C VAL A 106 16.15 -14.10 -26.02
N LEU A 107 17.27 -14.80 -26.24
CA LEU A 107 18.54 -14.51 -25.58
C LEU A 107 19.02 -13.08 -25.86
N TYR A 108 18.86 -12.58 -27.08
CA TYR A 108 19.15 -11.18 -27.40
C TYR A 108 18.29 -10.20 -26.60
N GLY A 109 16.98 -10.44 -26.51
CA GLY A 109 16.06 -9.59 -25.73
C GLY A 109 16.40 -9.52 -24.24
N TYR A 110 16.90 -10.62 -23.67
CA TYR A 110 17.33 -10.70 -22.27
C TYR A 110 18.71 -10.08 -22.02
N VAL A 111 19.72 -10.42 -22.83
CA VAL A 111 21.12 -10.03 -22.64
C VAL A 111 21.38 -8.55 -22.98
N TYR A 112 20.71 -8.00 -24.01
CA TYR A 112 20.88 -6.60 -24.40
C TYR A 112 20.02 -5.70 -23.51
N PRO A 113 20.48 -4.58 -22.93
CA PRO A 113 21.79 -3.96 -23.11
C PRO A 113 22.81 -4.26 -21.99
N SER A 114 22.41 -4.93 -20.90
CA SER A 114 23.20 -5.07 -19.65
C SER A 114 24.46 -5.91 -19.82
N ASP A 115 24.37 -7.03 -20.55
CA ASP A 115 25.43 -8.04 -20.68
C ASP A 115 25.95 -8.17 -22.12
N TRP A 116 25.81 -7.09 -22.88
CA TRP A 116 26.13 -7.04 -24.31
C TRP A 116 27.44 -6.29 -24.58
N ARG A 117 28.40 -6.93 -25.28
CA ARG A 117 29.77 -6.42 -25.54
C ARG A 117 30.56 -6.16 -24.25
N HIS A 118 31.32 -5.06 -24.17
CA HIS A 118 32.17 -4.69 -23.02
C HIS A 118 31.38 -4.32 -21.74
N ARG A 119 30.10 -4.71 -21.64
CA ARG A 119 29.22 -4.52 -20.47
C ARG A 119 28.85 -5.89 -19.88
N GLY A 120 28.80 -5.96 -18.55
CA GLY A 120 28.40 -7.17 -17.84
C GLY A 120 29.28 -8.40 -18.17
N ALA A 121 28.65 -9.56 -18.33
CA ALA A 121 29.31 -10.82 -18.65
C ALA A 121 29.74 -10.97 -20.12
N GLY A 122 29.28 -10.09 -21.02
CA GLY A 122 29.72 -10.02 -22.42
C GLY A 122 29.33 -11.23 -23.29
N TYR A 123 28.04 -11.58 -23.33
CA TYR A 123 27.53 -12.75 -24.05
C TYR A 123 27.21 -12.51 -25.55
N ASP A 124 27.70 -11.41 -26.14
CA ASP A 124 27.31 -11.01 -27.50
C ASP A 124 27.73 -12.03 -28.56
N VAL A 125 28.85 -12.72 -28.36
CA VAL A 125 29.34 -13.74 -29.30
C VAL A 125 28.47 -15.00 -29.26
N GLU A 126 28.11 -15.46 -28.06
CA GLU A 126 27.28 -16.64 -27.83
C GLU A 126 25.88 -16.46 -28.41
N VAL A 127 25.24 -15.32 -28.13
CA VAL A 127 23.89 -15.02 -28.65
C VAL A 127 23.89 -14.95 -30.17
N ILE A 128 24.87 -14.25 -30.78
CA ILE A 128 24.99 -14.16 -32.24
C ILE A 128 25.28 -15.54 -32.86
N ALA A 129 26.09 -16.38 -32.20
CA ALA A 129 26.41 -17.72 -32.69
C ALA A 129 25.19 -18.64 -32.72
N VAL A 130 24.34 -18.61 -31.68
CA VAL A 130 23.10 -19.38 -31.63
C VAL A 130 22.15 -18.95 -32.75
N TYR A 131 21.90 -17.64 -32.88
CA TYR A 131 21.04 -17.12 -33.93
C TYR A 131 21.57 -17.48 -35.33
N ALA A 132 22.86 -17.26 -35.58
CA ALA A 132 23.50 -17.57 -36.86
C ALA A 132 23.49 -19.07 -37.18
N ALA A 133 23.62 -19.95 -36.17
CA ALA A 133 23.50 -21.39 -36.36
C ALA A 133 22.08 -21.79 -36.82
N GLY A 134 21.03 -21.21 -36.22
CA GLY A 134 19.66 -21.41 -36.64
C GLY A 134 19.42 -20.98 -38.09
N ILE A 135 19.85 -19.75 -38.43
CA ILE A 135 19.77 -19.23 -39.80
C ILE A 135 20.57 -20.08 -40.79
N ALA A 136 21.77 -20.56 -40.41
CA ALA A 136 22.59 -21.42 -41.25
C ALA A 136 21.94 -22.79 -41.51
N ILE A 137 21.18 -23.33 -40.55
CA ILE A 137 20.39 -24.56 -40.76
C ILE A 137 19.28 -24.30 -41.78
N ILE A 138 18.49 -23.23 -41.60
CA ILE A 138 17.37 -22.88 -42.52
C ILE A 138 17.91 -22.62 -43.94
N ALA A 139 18.89 -21.71 -44.06
CA ALA A 139 19.49 -21.34 -45.32
C ALA A 139 20.28 -22.50 -45.95
N GLY A 140 20.94 -23.31 -45.12
CA GLY A 140 21.63 -24.52 -45.55
C GLY A 140 20.67 -25.50 -46.19
N VAL A 141 19.52 -25.77 -45.57
CA VAL A 141 18.50 -26.64 -46.15
C VAL A 141 17.95 -26.05 -47.46
N ALA A 142 17.64 -24.75 -47.51
CA ALA A 142 17.15 -24.09 -48.71
C ALA A 142 18.20 -24.09 -49.87
N ALA A 143 19.48 -23.89 -49.57
CA ALA A 143 20.56 -23.83 -50.56
C ALA A 143 21.07 -25.23 -51.00
N LEU A 144 20.98 -26.24 -50.13
CA LEU A 144 21.39 -27.61 -50.41
C LEU A 144 20.36 -28.34 -51.29
N VAL A 145 19.09 -27.93 -51.25
CA VAL A 145 18.01 -28.51 -52.07
C VAL A 145 18.32 -28.45 -53.57
N PRO A 146 18.64 -27.29 -54.19
CA PRO A 146 19.03 -27.22 -55.60
C PRO A 146 20.32 -27.98 -55.96
N VAL A 147 21.27 -28.10 -55.03
CA VAL A 147 22.60 -28.71 -55.27
C VAL A 147 22.56 -30.23 -55.13
N LEU A 148 21.82 -30.77 -54.15
CA LEU A 148 21.64 -32.23 -53.99
C LEU A 148 20.66 -32.82 -55.02
N THR A 149 19.70 -32.02 -55.49
CA THR A 149 18.81 -32.41 -56.60
C THR A 149 19.40 -32.12 -57.99
N GLY A 150 20.65 -31.65 -58.02
CA GLY A 150 21.43 -31.35 -59.22
C GLY A 150 21.79 -32.57 -60.07
N ARG A 151 20.78 -33.21 -60.67
CA ARG A 151 20.89 -33.94 -61.94
C ARG A 151 19.55 -33.81 -62.66
N LYS A 152 19.54 -33.02 -63.73
CA LYS A 152 18.45 -32.96 -64.73
C LYS A 152 17.90 -34.37 -65.02
N GLY A 153 16.59 -34.51 -64.91
CA GLY A 153 15.81 -35.55 -65.59
C GLY A 153 15.32 -36.70 -64.70
N MET A 154 14.28 -36.46 -63.91
CA MET A 154 13.14 -37.35 -63.63
C MET A 154 12.24 -36.63 -62.61
N PHE A 155 10.92 -36.60 -62.80
CA PHE A 155 9.90 -35.98 -61.93
C PHE A 155 9.67 -34.47 -62.08
N VAL A 156 9.71 -33.99 -63.32
CA VAL A 156 8.60 -33.15 -63.80
C VAL A 156 7.83 -34.06 -64.75
N GLU A 157 6.72 -34.63 -64.29
CA GLU A 157 5.60 -34.77 -65.21
C GLU A 157 5.12 -33.34 -65.43
N GLU A 158 5.34 -32.82 -66.62
CA GLU A 158 4.58 -31.66 -67.08
C GLU A 158 3.13 -32.15 -67.22
N GLU A 159 2.34 -32.10 -66.15
CA GLU A 159 0.88 -31.97 -66.27
C GLU A 159 0.53 -30.50 -66.55
N GLY A 160 1.19 -29.96 -67.57
CA GLY A 160 0.82 -28.77 -68.32
C GLY A 160 0.43 -29.20 -69.72
N THR A 161 -0.45 -30.20 -69.83
CA THR A 161 -1.15 -30.51 -71.07
C THR A 161 -2.60 -30.72 -70.70
N SER A 162 -3.49 -29.92 -71.29
CA SER A 162 -4.90 -30.24 -71.40
C SER A 162 -5.06 -31.72 -71.79
N GLU A 163 -5.45 -32.57 -70.85
CA GLU A 163 -6.07 -33.83 -71.19
C GLU A 163 -7.42 -33.50 -71.82
N ASP A 164 -7.44 -33.38 -73.14
CA ASP A 164 -8.62 -33.76 -73.90
C ASP A 164 -9.06 -35.14 -73.38
N PRO A 165 -10.36 -35.34 -73.07
CA PRO A 165 -10.84 -36.59 -72.52
C PRO A 165 -10.44 -37.75 -73.45
N PRO A 166 -9.95 -38.89 -72.91
CA PRO A 166 -9.66 -40.05 -73.74
C PRO A 166 -10.93 -40.42 -74.50
N ILE A 167 -10.79 -40.55 -75.83
CA ILE A 167 -11.85 -41.00 -76.71
C ILE A 167 -12.42 -42.31 -76.16
N LEU A 168 -13.67 -42.25 -75.70
CA LEU A 168 -14.47 -43.36 -75.21
C LEU A 168 -14.33 -44.57 -76.14
N THR A 169 -13.62 -45.60 -75.66
CA THR A 169 -13.64 -46.93 -76.27
C THR A 169 -14.67 -47.76 -75.49
N GLY A 170 -15.52 -48.48 -76.24
CA GLY A 170 -16.83 -48.98 -75.81
C GLY A 170 -16.91 -50.03 -74.70
N ASP A 171 -15.88 -50.21 -73.87
CA ASP A 171 -15.93 -51.05 -72.66
C ASP A 171 -16.08 -50.20 -71.36
N ALA A 172 -15.80 -48.89 -71.41
CA ALA A 172 -15.86 -47.97 -70.25
C ALA A 172 -17.28 -47.46 -69.89
N LEU A 173 -18.33 -47.97 -70.54
CA LEU A 173 -19.73 -47.57 -70.28
C LEU A 173 -20.41 -48.40 -69.17
N THR A 174 -19.64 -49.17 -68.40
CA THR A 174 -20.17 -50.12 -67.40
C THR A 174 -19.85 -49.74 -65.95
N ASP A 175 -18.85 -48.88 -65.72
CA ASP A 175 -18.35 -48.51 -64.39
C ASP A 175 -18.83 -47.10 -63.98
N ALA A 176 -18.76 -46.76 -62.69
CA ALA A 176 -19.27 -45.48 -62.18
C ALA A 176 -18.30 -44.31 -62.45
N GLN A 177 -18.79 -43.08 -62.50
CA GLN A 177 -17.99 -41.86 -62.62
C GLN A 177 -18.05 -41.05 -61.32
N PHE A 178 -16.90 -40.60 -60.79
CA PHE A 178 -16.85 -39.56 -59.77
C PHE A 178 -16.81 -38.19 -60.43
N ALA A 179 -17.96 -37.50 -60.47
CA ALA A 179 -18.06 -36.14 -60.97
C ALA A 179 -17.74 -35.16 -59.83
N VAL A 180 -16.59 -34.50 -59.92
CA VAL A 180 -16.12 -33.51 -58.93
C VAL A 180 -16.47 -32.11 -59.42
N PHE A 181 -17.11 -31.30 -58.57
CA PHE A 181 -17.61 -29.97 -58.89
C PHE A 181 -17.38 -29.01 -57.73
N ARG A 182 -17.38 -27.70 -57.99
CA ARG A 182 -17.33 -26.68 -56.93
C ARG A 182 -18.72 -26.43 -56.37
N ASP A 183 -18.83 -26.38 -55.05
CA ASP A 183 -20.05 -25.95 -54.35
C ASP A 183 -20.17 -24.41 -54.31
N GLU A 184 -21.17 -23.91 -53.61
CA GLU A 184 -21.44 -22.47 -53.48
C GLU A 184 -20.35 -21.69 -52.72
N HIS A 185 -19.54 -22.39 -51.90
CA HIS A 185 -18.42 -21.83 -51.15
C HIS A 185 -17.10 -21.88 -51.95
N GLY A 186 -17.11 -22.56 -53.10
CA GLY A 186 -15.97 -22.74 -53.98
C GLY A 186 -15.13 -23.99 -53.66
N ASP A 187 -15.57 -24.82 -52.72
CA ASP A 187 -14.91 -26.06 -52.32
C ASP A 187 -15.36 -27.22 -53.23
N TRP A 188 -14.53 -28.24 -53.35
CA TRP A 188 -14.75 -29.39 -54.22
C TRP A 188 -15.61 -30.46 -53.53
N LYS A 189 -16.81 -30.73 -54.08
CA LYS A 189 -17.64 -31.90 -53.75
C LYS A 189 -17.64 -32.90 -54.90
N TRP A 190 -18.05 -34.14 -54.63
CA TRP A 190 -18.14 -35.17 -55.68
C TRP A 190 -19.42 -36.01 -55.59
N ASN A 191 -19.90 -36.43 -56.76
CA ASN A 191 -21.01 -37.37 -56.91
C ASN A 191 -20.56 -38.65 -57.61
N VAL A 192 -21.06 -39.80 -57.17
CA VAL A 192 -20.92 -41.09 -57.87
C VAL A 192 -22.08 -41.23 -58.85
N LEU A 193 -21.78 -41.30 -60.14
CA LEU A 193 -22.76 -41.43 -61.21
C LEU A 193 -22.67 -42.82 -61.86
N HIS A 194 -23.78 -43.55 -61.94
CA HIS A 194 -23.91 -44.75 -62.76
C HIS A 194 -25.30 -44.77 -63.39
N ARG A 195 -25.40 -44.21 -64.60
CA ARG A 195 -26.66 -43.84 -65.31
C ARG A 195 -27.46 -42.73 -64.62
N GLU A 196 -27.52 -42.76 -63.29
CA GLU A 196 -28.14 -41.78 -62.40
C GLU A 196 -27.13 -41.43 -61.29
N ALA A 197 -27.36 -40.35 -60.54
CA ALA A 197 -26.56 -40.05 -59.37
C ALA A 197 -26.93 -41.02 -58.25
N LEU A 198 -25.93 -41.71 -57.70
CA LEU A 198 -26.12 -42.73 -56.68
C LEU A 198 -25.67 -42.28 -55.30
N ALA A 199 -24.59 -41.51 -55.24
CA ALA A 199 -23.98 -41.05 -53.99
C ALA A 199 -23.43 -39.63 -54.13
N THR A 200 -23.40 -38.88 -53.03
CA THR A 200 -22.74 -37.58 -52.93
C THR A 200 -21.81 -37.55 -51.73
N SER A 201 -20.77 -36.73 -51.80
CA SER A 201 -19.85 -36.49 -50.69
C SER A 201 -20.50 -35.61 -49.64
N ASN A 202 -20.39 -36.01 -48.36
CA ASN A 202 -20.86 -35.18 -47.26
C ASN A 202 -19.99 -33.92 -47.14
N ASP A 203 -18.68 -34.12 -47.03
CA ASP A 203 -17.71 -33.05 -46.87
C ASP A 203 -17.28 -32.45 -48.22
N SER A 204 -16.93 -31.16 -48.19
CA SER A 204 -16.27 -30.47 -49.29
C SER A 204 -14.76 -30.40 -49.04
N ALA A 205 -13.97 -30.40 -50.12
CA ALA A 205 -12.51 -30.32 -50.05
C ALA A 205 -12.03 -28.98 -50.62
N VAL A 206 -11.20 -28.25 -49.88
CA VAL A 206 -10.75 -26.90 -50.28
C VAL A 206 -9.88 -26.97 -51.55
N THR A 207 -9.16 -28.08 -51.74
CA THR A 207 -8.26 -28.25 -52.88
C THR A 207 -8.58 -29.49 -53.73
N ARG A 208 -8.26 -29.43 -55.04
CA ARG A 208 -8.40 -30.59 -55.94
C ARG A 208 -7.67 -31.85 -55.42
N PRO A 209 -6.44 -31.76 -54.87
CA PRO A 209 -5.76 -32.92 -54.28
C PRO A 209 -6.49 -33.53 -53.09
N GLU A 210 -7.05 -32.72 -52.18
CA GLU A 210 -7.84 -33.22 -51.05
C GLU A 210 -9.12 -33.91 -51.52
N ALA A 211 -9.80 -33.36 -52.52
CA ALA A 211 -11.00 -33.97 -53.10
C ALA A 211 -10.66 -35.34 -53.72
N ARG A 212 -9.52 -35.42 -54.41
CA ARG A 212 -9.01 -36.67 -54.98
C ARG A 212 -8.66 -37.69 -53.89
N GLU A 213 -8.01 -37.26 -52.81
CA GLU A 213 -7.68 -38.14 -51.68
C GLU A 213 -8.93 -38.70 -51.01
N GLY A 214 -9.96 -37.88 -50.82
CA GLY A 214 -11.27 -38.31 -50.30
C GLY A 214 -11.93 -39.37 -51.18
N ILE A 215 -11.92 -39.17 -52.51
CA ILE A 215 -12.46 -40.14 -53.48
C ILE A 215 -11.69 -41.46 -53.42
N GLU A 216 -10.36 -41.42 -53.42
CA GLU A 216 -9.54 -42.63 -53.36
C GLU A 216 -9.74 -43.40 -52.05
N ARG A 217 -9.99 -42.71 -50.92
CA ARG A 217 -10.34 -43.32 -49.64
C ARG A 217 -11.66 -44.10 -49.74
N VAL A 218 -12.70 -43.48 -50.31
CA VAL A 218 -13.99 -44.14 -50.56
C VAL A 218 -13.81 -45.35 -51.48
N LYS A 219 -13.11 -45.21 -52.61
CA LYS A 219 -12.85 -46.32 -53.54
C LYS A 219 -12.14 -47.49 -52.87
N SER A 220 -11.16 -47.21 -52.02
CA SER A 220 -10.38 -48.23 -51.30
C SER A 220 -11.18 -48.98 -50.23
N GLN A 221 -12.15 -48.34 -49.57
CA GLN A 221 -12.81 -48.91 -48.40
C GLN A 221 -14.25 -49.39 -48.65
N ILE A 222 -14.92 -48.86 -49.70
CA ILE A 222 -16.34 -49.15 -49.95
C ILE A 222 -16.60 -50.62 -50.29
N SER A 223 -15.66 -51.30 -50.94
CA SER A 223 -15.78 -52.73 -51.29
C SER A 223 -15.89 -53.63 -50.06
N SER A 224 -15.20 -53.27 -48.98
CA SER A 224 -15.22 -53.99 -47.70
C SER A 224 -16.33 -53.52 -46.76
N ALA A 225 -17.10 -52.49 -47.13
CA ALA A 225 -17.99 -51.85 -46.18
C ALA A 225 -19.07 -52.80 -45.62
N GLY A 226 -19.25 -52.80 -44.31
CA GLY A 226 -20.31 -53.52 -43.59
C GLY A 226 -21.70 -53.00 -43.92
N LEU A 227 -22.74 -53.59 -43.30
CA LEU A 227 -24.10 -53.08 -43.35
C LEU A 227 -24.65 -53.00 -41.93
N MET A 228 -25.14 -51.82 -41.57
CA MET A 228 -25.83 -51.50 -40.33
C MET A 228 -27.21 -50.95 -40.65
N GLU A 229 -28.25 -51.41 -39.95
CA GLU A 229 -29.62 -50.96 -40.18
C GLU A 229 -30.18 -50.33 -38.90
N LEU A 230 -30.56 -49.06 -38.97
CA LEU A 230 -31.24 -48.36 -37.89
C LEU A 230 -32.74 -48.54 -38.07
N THR A 231 -33.34 -49.30 -37.16
CA THR A 231 -34.79 -49.55 -37.12
C THR A 231 -35.45 -48.96 -35.88
N THR A 232 -34.64 -48.48 -34.95
CA THR A 232 -34.99 -47.78 -33.71
C THR A 232 -33.80 -46.91 -33.32
N SER A 233 -33.89 -46.17 -32.22
CA SER A 233 -32.76 -45.42 -31.70
C SER A 233 -31.57 -46.33 -31.39
N ALA A 234 -30.36 -45.80 -31.50
CA ALA A 234 -29.16 -46.59 -31.22
C ALA A 234 -28.01 -45.74 -30.68
N PHE A 235 -27.28 -46.31 -29.72
CA PHE A 235 -25.95 -45.87 -29.35
C PHE A 235 -24.94 -46.45 -30.33
N ARG A 236 -24.27 -45.60 -31.10
CA ARG A 236 -23.18 -45.95 -32.01
C ARG A 236 -21.85 -45.76 -31.28
N LEU A 237 -21.12 -46.84 -31.02
CA LEU A 237 -19.78 -46.81 -30.43
C LEU A 237 -18.73 -46.94 -31.54
N TYR A 238 -17.71 -46.08 -31.51
CA TYR A 238 -16.62 -46.11 -32.48
C TYR A 238 -15.30 -45.67 -31.82
N GLU A 239 -14.18 -46.04 -32.43
CA GLU A 239 -12.84 -45.56 -32.08
C GLU A 239 -12.52 -44.36 -32.98
N ASP A 240 -12.15 -43.22 -32.41
CA ASP A 240 -11.70 -42.03 -33.14
C ASP A 240 -10.22 -42.18 -33.56
N ARG A 241 -9.73 -41.28 -34.42
CA ARG A 241 -8.41 -41.33 -35.05
C ARG A 241 -7.25 -41.33 -34.07
N ASP A 242 -7.46 -40.79 -32.88
CA ASP A 242 -6.47 -40.73 -31.80
C ASP A 242 -6.49 -41.97 -30.89
N GLY A 243 -7.32 -42.98 -31.21
CA GLY A 243 -7.44 -44.25 -30.50
C GLY A 243 -8.35 -44.21 -29.28
N THR A 244 -9.05 -43.09 -29.07
CA THR A 244 -10.06 -42.93 -28.03
C THR A 244 -11.41 -43.41 -28.53
N TRP A 245 -12.19 -44.03 -27.66
CA TRP A 245 -13.53 -44.49 -27.93
C TRP A 245 -14.53 -43.39 -27.62
N GLN A 246 -15.54 -43.28 -28.46
CA GLN A 246 -16.65 -42.33 -28.33
C GLN A 246 -17.98 -43.04 -28.60
N TRP A 247 -19.08 -42.40 -28.23
CA TRP A 247 -20.42 -42.86 -28.62
C TRP A 247 -21.34 -41.70 -29.00
N THR A 248 -22.26 -41.96 -29.93
CA THR A 248 -23.37 -41.06 -30.27
C THR A 248 -24.71 -41.77 -30.13
N LEU A 249 -25.72 -41.08 -29.61
CA LEU A 249 -27.11 -41.52 -29.61
C LEU A 249 -27.79 -41.01 -30.88
N ALA A 250 -28.31 -41.94 -31.66
CA ALA A 250 -29.00 -41.66 -32.91
C ALA A 250 -30.47 -42.02 -32.83
N ARG A 251 -31.31 -41.27 -33.55
CA ARG A 251 -32.69 -41.65 -33.84
C ARG A 251 -32.73 -42.72 -34.94
N ASP A 252 -33.92 -43.25 -35.19
CA ASP A 252 -34.17 -44.22 -36.28
C ASP A 252 -34.08 -43.60 -37.68
N ASP A 253 -34.11 -42.27 -37.77
CA ASP A 253 -33.83 -41.48 -38.98
C ASP A 253 -32.34 -41.17 -39.18
N GLY A 254 -31.46 -41.70 -38.33
CA GLY A 254 -30.02 -41.51 -38.45
C GLY A 254 -29.49 -40.20 -37.86
N SER A 255 -30.35 -39.23 -37.54
CA SER A 255 -29.97 -37.98 -36.87
C SER A 255 -29.37 -38.25 -35.50
N VAL A 256 -28.37 -37.45 -35.11
CA VAL A 256 -27.68 -37.59 -33.82
C VAL A 256 -28.30 -36.60 -32.84
N VAL A 257 -28.76 -37.11 -31.70
CA VAL A 257 -29.42 -36.33 -30.63
C VAL A 257 -28.51 -36.11 -29.42
N ALA A 258 -27.52 -36.98 -29.20
CA ALA A 258 -26.60 -36.83 -28.08
C ALA A 258 -25.24 -37.44 -28.38
N ASN A 259 -24.20 -36.89 -27.76
CA ASN A 259 -22.84 -37.41 -27.81
C ASN A 259 -22.34 -37.71 -26.39
N CYS A 260 -21.29 -38.52 -26.30
CA CYS A 260 -20.55 -38.70 -25.05
C CYS A 260 -19.94 -37.37 -24.57
N GLY A 261 -20.05 -37.10 -23.27
CA GLY A 261 -19.48 -35.90 -22.64
C GLY A 261 -17.96 -35.96 -22.46
N ARG A 262 -17.35 -37.14 -22.68
CA ARG A 262 -15.89 -37.35 -22.62
C ARG A 262 -15.46 -38.47 -23.57
N GLU A 263 -14.16 -38.51 -23.84
CA GLU A 263 -13.50 -39.59 -24.56
C GLU A 263 -13.07 -40.72 -23.63
N PHE A 264 -12.94 -41.94 -24.17
CA PHE A 264 -12.61 -43.13 -23.37
C PHE A 264 -11.39 -43.85 -23.94
N ASP A 265 -10.35 -44.14 -23.14
CA ASP A 265 -9.17 -44.88 -23.62
C ASP A 265 -9.47 -46.29 -24.17
N ARG A 266 -10.63 -46.86 -23.80
CA ARG A 266 -11.01 -48.23 -24.10
C ARG A 266 -12.51 -48.33 -24.37
N ARG A 267 -12.87 -49.23 -25.28
CA ARG A 267 -14.25 -49.68 -25.56
C ARG A 267 -15.10 -49.89 -24.31
N ASP A 268 -14.57 -50.63 -23.33
CA ASP A 268 -15.29 -50.92 -22.07
C ASP A 268 -15.67 -49.64 -21.30
N GLY A 269 -14.93 -48.54 -21.47
CA GLY A 269 -15.26 -47.24 -20.87
C GLY A 269 -16.48 -46.60 -21.54
N ALA A 270 -16.51 -46.57 -22.88
CA ALA A 270 -17.65 -46.07 -23.64
C ALA A 270 -18.91 -46.92 -23.40
N GLU A 271 -18.78 -48.25 -23.38
CA GLU A 271 -19.89 -49.18 -23.09
C GLU A 271 -20.45 -48.97 -21.67
N LYS A 272 -19.59 -48.74 -20.67
CA LYS A 272 -20.03 -48.39 -19.31
C LYS A 272 -20.76 -47.05 -19.24
N SER A 273 -20.30 -46.05 -19.98
CA SER A 273 -20.97 -44.75 -20.05
C SER A 273 -22.37 -44.86 -20.67
N VAL A 274 -22.52 -45.66 -21.73
CA VAL A 274 -23.84 -45.97 -22.30
C VAL A 274 -24.71 -46.73 -21.32
N SER A 275 -24.17 -47.74 -20.61
CA SER A 275 -24.93 -48.47 -19.58
C SER A 275 -25.39 -47.53 -18.47
N PHE A 276 -24.51 -46.65 -17.98
CA PHE A 276 -24.85 -45.65 -16.97
C PHE A 276 -25.99 -44.74 -17.43
N LEU A 277 -25.92 -44.22 -18.66
CA LEU A 277 -26.96 -43.38 -19.24
C LEU A 277 -28.30 -44.14 -19.40
N LYS A 278 -28.27 -45.41 -19.81
CA LYS A 278 -29.47 -46.25 -19.92
C LYS A 278 -30.08 -46.60 -18.56
N ASP A 279 -29.25 -46.79 -17.55
CA ASP A 279 -29.68 -47.21 -16.21
C ASP A 279 -30.19 -46.03 -15.36
N ARG A 280 -29.54 -44.86 -15.46
CA ARG A 280 -29.86 -43.67 -14.64
C ARG A 280 -30.57 -42.56 -15.38
N GLY A 281 -30.30 -42.36 -16.67
CA GLY A 281 -30.86 -41.26 -17.46
C GLY A 281 -32.39 -41.16 -17.41
N PRO A 282 -33.15 -42.25 -17.64
CA PRO A 282 -34.61 -42.15 -17.68
C PRO A 282 -35.27 -41.62 -16.39
N GLU A 283 -34.65 -41.84 -15.23
CA GLU A 283 -35.16 -41.43 -13.91
C GLU A 283 -34.37 -40.27 -13.28
N ALA A 284 -33.32 -39.77 -13.95
CA ALA A 284 -32.47 -38.69 -13.44
C ALA A 284 -33.27 -37.39 -13.25
N ASP A 285 -33.00 -36.67 -12.16
CA ASP A 285 -33.65 -35.37 -11.89
C ASP A 285 -33.18 -34.29 -12.89
N VAL A 286 -33.88 -33.15 -12.94
CA VAL A 286 -33.49 -32.02 -13.81
C VAL A 286 -33.13 -30.82 -12.95
N ILE A 287 -31.88 -30.38 -13.08
CA ILE A 287 -31.27 -29.22 -12.43
C ILE A 287 -31.25 -28.06 -13.42
N GLU A 288 -31.54 -26.86 -12.92
CA GLU A 288 -31.45 -25.59 -13.65
C GLU A 288 -30.76 -24.60 -12.70
N ILE A 289 -29.56 -24.16 -13.07
CA ILE A 289 -28.79 -23.17 -12.32
C ILE A 289 -29.08 -21.80 -12.95
N GLU A 290 -29.81 -20.95 -12.23
CA GLU A 290 -30.06 -19.57 -12.66
C GLU A 290 -28.91 -18.67 -12.17
N GLY A 291 -27.80 -18.66 -12.92
CA GLY A 291 -26.61 -17.85 -12.64
C GLY A 291 -25.66 -18.45 -11.61
N ALA A 292 -26.14 -18.87 -10.43
CA ALA A 292 -25.32 -19.61 -9.46
C ALA A 292 -26.12 -20.55 -8.56
N ALA A 293 -25.44 -21.52 -7.97
CA ALA A 293 -26.00 -22.47 -7.03
C ALA A 293 -25.02 -22.83 -5.91
N PHE A 294 -25.58 -23.14 -4.74
CA PHE A 294 -24.85 -23.77 -3.64
C PHE A 294 -24.86 -25.29 -3.79
N THR A 295 -23.68 -25.87 -3.73
CA THR A 295 -23.45 -27.32 -3.82
C THR A 295 -22.80 -27.80 -2.51
N TYR A 296 -23.01 -29.07 -2.18
CA TYR A 296 -22.55 -29.64 -0.90
C TYR A 296 -21.87 -30.98 -1.14
N ALA A 297 -20.65 -31.13 -0.64
CA ALA A 297 -19.85 -32.35 -0.80
C ALA A 297 -19.31 -32.85 0.55
N GLU A 298 -19.29 -34.18 0.74
CA GLU A 298 -18.66 -34.81 1.90
C GLU A 298 -17.25 -35.28 1.54
N GLU A 299 -16.24 -34.67 2.17
CA GLU A 299 -14.85 -35.09 2.06
C GLU A 299 -14.28 -35.51 3.41
N ARG A 300 -13.76 -36.74 3.49
CA ARG A 300 -13.10 -37.30 4.70
C ARG A 300 -13.93 -37.17 5.99
N GLY A 301 -15.27 -37.24 5.88
CA GLY A 301 -16.19 -37.15 7.02
C GLY A 301 -16.50 -35.72 7.46
N LYS A 302 -16.23 -34.73 6.61
CA LYS A 302 -16.61 -33.32 6.80
C LYS A 302 -17.39 -32.85 5.58
N TRP A 303 -18.31 -31.93 5.80
CA TRP A 303 -19.13 -31.32 4.76
C TRP A 303 -18.57 -29.97 4.33
N TYR A 304 -18.57 -29.72 3.03
CA TYR A 304 -18.11 -28.46 2.43
C TYR A 304 -19.23 -27.91 1.56
N TRP A 305 -19.40 -26.59 1.56
CA TRP A 305 -20.28 -25.91 0.62
C TRP A 305 -19.44 -25.14 -0.39
N GLN A 306 -19.94 -25.05 -1.62
CA GLN A 306 -19.33 -24.27 -2.68
C GLN A 306 -20.41 -23.47 -3.40
N LEU A 307 -20.10 -22.22 -3.76
CA LEU A 307 -20.91 -21.44 -4.69
C LEU A 307 -20.32 -21.64 -6.10
N VAL A 308 -21.10 -22.20 -7.00
CA VAL A 308 -20.71 -22.41 -8.40
C VAL A 308 -21.59 -21.60 -9.34
N ASP A 309 -21.00 -21.11 -10.43
CA ASP A 309 -21.75 -20.52 -11.53
C ASP A 309 -22.42 -21.60 -12.42
N ASP A 310 -23.08 -21.18 -13.49
CA ASP A 310 -23.71 -22.06 -14.49
C ASP A 310 -22.72 -22.84 -15.37
N ASP A 311 -21.46 -22.41 -15.43
CA ASP A 311 -20.34 -23.12 -16.06
C ASP A 311 -19.62 -24.10 -15.11
N HIS A 312 -20.06 -24.19 -13.85
CA HIS A 312 -19.46 -24.95 -12.75
C HIS A 312 -18.09 -24.41 -12.29
N ASN A 313 -17.77 -23.15 -12.58
CA ASN A 313 -16.63 -22.50 -11.95
C ASN A 313 -16.97 -22.18 -10.49
N GLN A 314 -16.03 -22.46 -9.61
CA GLN A 314 -16.18 -22.17 -8.20
C GLN A 314 -15.90 -20.69 -7.93
N LEU A 315 -16.94 -19.98 -7.48
CA LEU A 315 -16.88 -18.55 -7.15
C LEU A 315 -16.46 -18.32 -5.70
N ALA A 316 -17.01 -19.13 -4.78
CA ALA A 316 -16.74 -19.04 -3.36
C ALA A 316 -16.77 -20.40 -2.67
N GLY A 317 -16.08 -20.52 -1.55
CA GLY A 317 -16.09 -21.72 -0.72
C GLY A 317 -15.71 -21.41 0.72
N HIS A 318 -15.63 -22.48 1.51
CA HIS A 318 -15.16 -22.41 2.89
C HIS A 318 -14.12 -23.50 3.15
N GLU A 319 -12.90 -23.10 3.53
CA GLU A 319 -11.77 -24.03 3.70
C GLU A 319 -11.99 -25.06 4.83
N SER A 320 -12.78 -24.70 5.84
CA SER A 320 -12.98 -25.52 7.03
C SER A 320 -14.24 -26.38 6.91
N GLY A 321 -14.09 -27.67 6.67
CA GLY A 321 -15.26 -28.56 6.56
C GLY A 321 -16.05 -28.68 7.88
N PHE A 322 -17.38 -28.72 7.75
CA PHE A 322 -18.40 -28.78 8.78
C PHE A 322 -18.69 -30.23 9.24
N THR A 323 -19.33 -30.38 10.40
CA THR A 323 -19.62 -31.71 10.98
C THR A 323 -20.70 -32.49 10.25
N ASP A 324 -21.63 -31.78 9.62
CA ASP A 324 -22.80 -32.32 8.95
C ASP A 324 -23.29 -31.32 7.88
N GLN A 325 -24.16 -31.79 7.00
CA GLN A 325 -24.69 -31.02 5.88
C GLN A 325 -25.52 -29.82 6.34
N ASP A 326 -26.32 -29.98 7.40
CA ASP A 326 -27.18 -28.89 7.94
C ASP A 326 -26.33 -27.70 8.43
N ALA A 327 -25.16 -27.97 9.02
CA ALA A 327 -24.19 -26.96 9.41
C ALA A 327 -23.56 -26.24 8.20
N ALA A 328 -23.18 -26.99 7.15
CA ALA A 328 -22.67 -26.40 5.90
C ALA A 328 -23.73 -25.54 5.20
N GLU A 329 -24.98 -26.00 5.15
CA GLU A 329 -26.12 -25.24 4.61
C GLU A 329 -26.39 -23.95 5.39
N SER A 330 -26.26 -24.00 6.72
CA SER A 330 -26.43 -22.82 7.57
C SER A 330 -25.30 -21.80 7.37
N ALA A 331 -24.07 -22.27 7.17
CA ALA A 331 -22.92 -21.41 6.85
C ALA A 331 -23.07 -20.77 5.47
N ALA A 332 -23.44 -21.54 4.44
CA ALA A 332 -23.71 -21.01 3.10
C ALA A 332 -24.80 -19.93 3.10
N ARG A 333 -25.87 -20.11 3.90
CA ARG A 333 -26.91 -19.11 4.07
C ARG A 333 -26.40 -17.84 4.76
N THR A 334 -25.61 -18.00 5.82
CA THR A 334 -24.98 -16.87 6.53
C THR A 334 -24.08 -16.08 5.58
N PHE A 335 -23.30 -16.77 4.75
CA PHE A 335 -22.51 -16.16 3.70
C PHE A 335 -23.38 -15.38 2.70
N ALA A 336 -24.44 -15.99 2.15
CA ALA A 336 -25.33 -15.34 1.19
C ALA A 336 -26.05 -14.11 1.77
N GLU A 337 -26.41 -14.15 3.06
CA GLU A 337 -27.06 -13.03 3.77
C GLU A 337 -26.08 -11.87 4.03
N ARG A 338 -24.81 -12.16 4.32
CA ARG A 338 -23.82 -11.15 4.71
C ARG A 338 -23.03 -10.56 3.54
N VAL A 339 -22.77 -11.34 2.49
CA VAL A 339 -21.87 -10.92 1.41
C VAL A 339 -22.39 -9.72 0.61
N ASP A 340 -23.72 -9.59 0.45
CA ASP A 340 -24.36 -8.48 -0.29
C ASP A 340 -24.01 -7.11 0.33
N ASP A 341 -24.19 -6.99 1.65
CA ASP A 341 -23.94 -5.77 2.42
C ASP A 341 -22.49 -5.61 2.89
N ALA A 342 -21.66 -6.66 2.81
CA ALA A 342 -20.27 -6.62 3.29
C ALA A 342 -19.44 -5.55 2.58
N ARG A 343 -18.81 -4.67 3.35
CA ARG A 343 -17.94 -3.62 2.81
C ARG A 343 -16.59 -4.21 2.41
N LEU A 344 -16.05 -3.79 1.26
CA LEU A 344 -14.64 -4.04 0.90
C LEU A 344 -13.74 -3.17 1.79
N LEU A 345 -12.87 -3.81 2.57
CA LEU A 345 -11.80 -3.16 3.32
C LEU A 345 -10.67 -2.86 2.33
N ASP A 346 -10.57 -1.60 1.95
CA ASP A 346 -9.50 -1.09 1.09
C ASP A 346 -8.48 -0.37 1.95
N ILE A 347 -7.70 -1.15 2.69
CA ILE A 347 -6.64 -0.66 3.57
C ILE A 347 -5.33 -0.83 2.81
N GLU A 348 -4.64 0.28 2.50
CA GLU A 348 -3.37 0.22 1.77
C GLU A 348 -2.17 0.07 2.71
N HIS A 349 -2.25 0.65 3.92
CA HIS A 349 -1.13 0.70 4.87
C HIS A 349 -1.61 0.74 6.33
N LEU A 350 -2.55 1.63 6.64
CA LEU A 350 -3.08 1.81 7.98
C LEU A 350 -4.58 2.07 7.90
N GLY A 351 -5.38 1.37 8.70
CA GLY A 351 -6.80 1.62 8.88
C GLY A 351 -7.16 1.80 10.35
N VAL A 352 -8.30 2.44 10.61
CA VAL A 352 -8.88 2.54 11.96
C VAL A 352 -10.23 1.83 11.99
N GLU A 353 -10.31 0.74 12.73
CA GLU A 353 -11.55 0.01 12.97
C GLU A 353 -12.20 0.55 14.25
N LEU A 354 -13.46 0.99 14.17
CA LEU A 354 -14.31 1.23 15.34
C LEU A 354 -15.11 -0.03 15.63
N TYR A 355 -15.10 -0.48 16.88
CA TYR A 355 -15.81 -1.68 17.31
C TYR A 355 -16.45 -1.50 18.68
N GLU A 356 -17.44 -2.34 18.98
CA GLU A 356 -18.12 -2.37 20.27
C GLU A 356 -17.38 -3.38 21.19
N GLU A 357 -16.75 -2.89 22.25
CA GLU A 357 -15.99 -3.74 23.19
C GLU A 357 -16.94 -4.44 24.19
N ASP A 358 -17.92 -3.68 24.68
CA ASP A 358 -18.95 -4.09 25.63
C ASP A 358 -20.30 -3.50 25.19
N ALA A 359 -21.41 -4.06 25.68
CA ALA A 359 -22.74 -3.56 25.33
C ALA A 359 -22.88 -2.06 25.65
N ASP A 360 -23.05 -1.25 24.59
CA ASP A 360 -23.14 0.21 24.61
C ASP A 360 -21.80 0.98 24.79
N GLN A 361 -20.63 0.35 24.66
CA GLN A 361 -19.32 1.03 24.68
C GLN A 361 -18.53 0.80 23.39
N TRP A 362 -18.09 1.89 22.78
CA TRP A 362 -17.33 1.89 21.54
C TRP A 362 -15.86 2.20 21.81
N THR A 363 -14.97 1.55 21.09
CA THR A 363 -13.55 1.88 21.06
C THR A 363 -13.05 1.81 19.61
N TRP A 364 -11.77 2.06 19.41
CA TRP A 364 -11.13 1.96 18.12
C TRP A 364 -9.77 1.27 18.21
N ARG A 365 -9.30 0.73 17.09
CA ARG A 365 -7.98 0.11 16.96
C ARG A 365 -7.38 0.37 15.59
N PHE A 366 -6.06 0.37 15.54
CA PHE A 366 -5.30 0.42 14.30
C PHE A 366 -5.13 -0.98 13.71
N VAL A 367 -5.27 -1.07 12.39
CA VAL A 367 -5.08 -2.29 11.60
C VAL A 367 -4.16 -2.00 10.42
N ASP A 368 -3.43 -3.01 9.97
CA ASP A 368 -2.59 -2.93 8.77
C ASP A 368 -3.36 -3.30 7.47
N ASP A 369 -2.64 -3.38 6.36
CA ASP A 369 -3.17 -3.74 5.04
C ASP A 369 -3.69 -5.18 4.94
N ALA A 370 -3.25 -6.08 5.84
CA ALA A 370 -3.76 -7.45 5.96
C ALA A 370 -4.99 -7.56 6.90
N ASP A 371 -5.45 -6.43 7.47
CA ASP A 371 -6.46 -6.35 8.53
C ASP A 371 -5.99 -7.04 9.85
N ASP A 372 -4.69 -7.10 10.09
CA ASP A 372 -4.14 -7.52 11.38
C ASP A 372 -4.14 -6.34 12.37
N ILE A 373 -4.57 -6.59 13.61
CA ILE A 373 -4.63 -5.58 14.67
C ILE A 373 -3.21 -5.26 15.13
N ILE A 374 -2.81 -3.99 15.02
CA ILE A 374 -1.47 -3.54 15.41
C ILE A 374 -1.44 -2.69 16.68
N ALA A 375 -2.55 -2.03 17.05
CA ALA A 375 -2.66 -1.29 18.30
C ALA A 375 -4.12 -1.06 18.70
N ASP A 376 -4.42 -1.10 19.99
CA ASP A 376 -5.76 -0.83 20.55
C ASP A 376 -5.77 0.50 21.30
N ALA A 377 -6.88 1.24 21.21
CA ALA A 377 -7.09 2.42 22.03
C ALA A 377 -7.34 2.03 23.50
N VAL A 378 -6.86 2.87 24.42
CA VAL A 378 -7.03 2.69 25.87
C VAL A 378 -8.40 3.17 26.34
N ALA A 379 -8.95 4.19 25.67
CA ALA A 379 -10.21 4.83 26.06
C ALA A 379 -11.42 4.21 25.35
N SER A 380 -12.54 4.12 26.06
CA SER A 380 -13.84 3.76 25.51
C SER A 380 -14.83 4.93 25.57
N TYR A 381 -15.81 4.91 24.67
CA TYR A 381 -16.72 6.00 24.36
C TYR A 381 -18.17 5.54 24.42
N ASP A 382 -19.09 6.43 24.76
CA ASP A 382 -20.52 6.10 24.91
C ASP A 382 -21.23 5.93 23.55
N SER A 383 -20.58 6.30 22.45
CA SER A 383 -21.13 6.11 21.10
C SER A 383 -20.05 5.95 20.03
N ARG A 384 -20.41 5.25 18.95
CA ARG A 384 -19.58 5.14 17.72
C ARG A 384 -19.06 6.50 17.25
N ARG A 385 -19.91 7.53 17.30
CA ARG A 385 -19.56 8.87 16.83
C ARG A 385 -18.47 9.51 17.68
N GLU A 386 -18.48 9.30 18.99
CA GLU A 386 -17.43 9.82 19.87
C GLU A 386 -16.11 9.08 19.66
N ALA A 387 -16.14 7.77 19.45
CA ALA A 387 -14.96 7.00 19.07
C ALA A 387 -14.40 7.44 17.71
N GLU A 388 -15.26 7.69 16.72
CA GLU A 388 -14.89 8.22 15.40
C GLU A 388 -14.27 9.62 15.51
N ASP A 389 -14.92 10.54 16.24
CA ASP A 389 -14.42 11.91 16.44
C ASP A 389 -13.05 11.91 17.18
N ALA A 390 -12.84 10.96 18.10
CA ALA A 390 -11.56 10.80 18.80
C ALA A 390 -10.45 10.23 17.90
N ALA A 391 -10.75 9.21 17.09
CA ALA A 391 -9.83 8.66 16.11
C ALA A 391 -9.45 9.72 15.04
N ASP A 392 -10.43 10.42 14.48
CA ASP A 392 -10.23 11.47 13.47
C ASP A 392 -9.36 12.62 14.00
N ALA A 393 -9.55 13.01 15.27
CA ALA A 393 -8.72 14.01 15.91
C ALA A 393 -7.26 13.55 16.14
N LEU A 394 -7.03 12.25 16.34
CA LEU A 394 -5.72 11.68 16.59
C LEU A 394 -4.86 11.57 15.32
N LEU A 395 -5.44 11.22 14.17
CA LEU A 395 -4.68 10.88 12.96
C LEU A 395 -3.67 11.97 12.51
N PRO A 396 -4.02 13.28 12.49
CA PRO A 396 -3.03 14.33 12.17
C PRO A 396 -1.94 14.47 13.25
N GLY A 397 -2.30 14.25 14.51
CA GLY A 397 -1.37 14.23 15.63
C GLY A 397 -0.40 13.05 15.53
N PHE A 398 -0.86 11.89 15.07
CA PHE A 398 -0.03 10.71 14.87
C PHE A 398 0.95 10.87 13.70
N GLU A 399 0.51 11.41 12.56
CA GLU A 399 1.36 11.72 11.40
C GLU A 399 2.57 12.59 11.79
N SER A 400 2.34 13.55 12.68
CA SER A 400 3.36 14.51 13.13
C SER A 400 3.97 14.19 14.50
N ALA A 401 3.61 13.05 15.10
CA ALA A 401 4.05 12.67 16.43
C ALA A 401 5.58 12.53 16.48
N SER A 402 6.20 13.06 17.53
CA SER A 402 7.61 12.79 17.76
C SER A 402 7.80 11.39 18.34
N VAL A 403 8.97 10.80 18.06
CA VAL A 403 9.32 9.46 18.55
C VAL A 403 10.30 9.58 19.72
N THR A 404 9.88 9.12 20.89
CA THR A 404 10.68 9.07 22.13
C THR A 404 10.93 7.61 22.54
N VAL A 405 11.83 7.38 23.49
CA VAL A 405 12.16 6.03 23.97
C VAL A 405 12.11 5.98 25.49
N ALA A 406 11.30 5.07 26.04
CA ALA A 406 11.26 4.81 27.48
C ALA A 406 12.65 4.34 27.96
N GLY A 407 13.14 4.93 29.05
CA GLY A 407 14.50 4.69 29.54
C GLY A 407 15.57 5.63 29.00
N GLU A 408 15.25 6.50 28.04
CA GLU A 408 16.14 7.57 27.56
C GLU A 408 15.61 8.92 28.06
N PRO A 409 16.38 9.67 28.88
CA PRO A 409 15.96 10.99 29.32
C PRO A 409 15.63 11.91 28.12
N THR A 410 14.60 12.74 28.26
CA THR A 410 14.11 13.56 27.15
C THR A 410 13.63 14.93 27.64
N TYR A 411 14.12 15.99 27.00
CA TYR A 411 13.53 17.33 27.04
C TYR A 411 12.33 17.37 26.11
N GLU A 412 11.13 17.41 26.68
CA GLU A 412 9.87 17.49 25.97
C GLU A 412 9.39 18.95 25.94
N LEU A 413 9.35 19.55 24.75
CA LEU A 413 8.87 20.90 24.50
C LEU A 413 7.47 20.81 23.91
N TYR A 414 6.47 21.44 24.52
CA TYR A 414 5.07 21.28 24.13
C TYR A 414 4.29 22.58 24.27
N GLU A 415 3.21 22.71 23.50
CA GLU A 415 2.30 23.85 23.56
C GLU A 415 1.05 23.50 24.37
N SER A 416 0.64 24.39 25.28
CA SER A 416 -0.61 24.31 26.02
C SER A 416 -1.33 25.65 25.94
N GLY A 417 -2.41 25.70 25.15
CA GLY A 417 -3.10 26.95 24.86
C GLY A 417 -2.28 27.85 23.94
N GLU A 418 -1.91 29.05 24.41
CA GLU A 418 -1.07 30.01 23.67
C GLU A 418 0.39 30.04 24.18
N HIS A 419 0.73 29.12 25.10
CA HIS A 419 2.01 29.10 25.80
C HIS A 419 2.78 27.81 25.54
N TRP A 420 4.08 27.95 25.32
CA TRP A 420 5.04 26.87 25.27
C TRP A 420 5.59 26.56 26.66
N HIS A 421 5.74 25.27 26.92
CA HIS A 421 6.30 24.70 28.13
C HIS A 421 7.40 23.72 27.77
N TRP A 422 8.25 23.40 28.75
CA TRP A 422 9.16 22.27 28.64
C TRP A 422 9.22 21.49 29.93
N ARG A 423 9.48 20.19 29.80
CA ARG A 423 9.77 19.28 30.91
C ARG A 423 10.94 18.36 30.57
N LEU A 424 11.69 17.94 31.58
CA LEU A 424 12.69 16.88 31.48
C LEU A 424 12.09 15.62 32.09
N VAL A 425 11.91 14.61 31.25
CA VAL A 425 11.50 13.27 31.65
C VAL A 425 12.76 12.43 31.82
N ASP A 426 12.88 11.72 32.93
CA ASP A 426 14.03 10.87 33.23
C ASP A 426 13.91 9.47 32.60
N ALA A 427 14.88 8.59 32.88
CA ALA A 427 14.85 7.20 32.42
C ALA A 427 13.77 6.34 33.11
N GLY A 428 13.24 6.77 34.26
CA GLY A 428 12.10 6.15 34.96
C GLY A 428 10.74 6.58 34.41
N GLU A 429 10.72 7.52 33.46
CA GLU A 429 9.54 8.20 32.93
C GLU A 429 8.89 9.22 33.89
N ASP A 430 9.61 9.60 34.95
CA ASP A 430 9.20 10.61 35.90
C ASP A 430 9.61 12.01 35.39
N ILE A 431 8.77 13.02 35.64
CA ILE A 431 9.11 14.40 35.33
C ILE A 431 10.00 14.93 36.44
N VAL A 432 11.26 15.21 36.13
CA VAL A 432 12.26 15.63 37.13
C VAL A 432 12.56 17.11 37.10
N ALA A 433 12.29 17.80 35.98
CA ALA A 433 12.43 19.25 35.88
C ALA A 433 11.42 19.82 34.89
N ARG A 434 11.07 21.11 35.05
CA ARG A 434 10.22 21.86 34.11
C ARG A 434 10.63 23.32 34.02
N GLY A 435 10.20 23.99 32.96
CA GLY A 435 10.27 25.45 32.87
C GLY A 435 9.43 26.10 33.97
N PRO A 436 9.85 27.26 34.51
CA PRO A 436 9.15 27.93 35.60
C PRO A 436 7.75 28.40 35.21
N ASP A 437 7.60 28.93 34.00
CA ASP A 437 6.36 29.51 33.47
C ASP A 437 6.16 29.15 32.00
N GLY A 438 4.91 29.19 31.54
CA GLY A 438 4.57 29.04 30.12
C GLY A 438 4.79 30.36 29.36
N VAL A 439 5.52 30.31 28.25
CA VAL A 439 5.86 31.52 27.47
C VAL A 439 5.32 31.44 26.05
N VAL A 440 4.87 32.55 25.49
CA VAL A 440 4.30 32.57 24.12
C VAL A 440 5.37 32.30 23.05
N ASN A 441 6.62 32.66 23.33
CA ASN A 441 7.72 32.55 22.38
C ASN A 441 8.47 31.22 22.50
N HIS A 442 8.34 30.34 21.51
CA HIS A 442 9.07 29.08 21.43
C HIS A 442 10.60 29.23 21.57
N ASP A 443 11.19 30.29 21.01
CA ASP A 443 12.64 30.55 21.08
C ASP A 443 13.13 30.72 22.54
N ARG A 444 12.24 31.21 23.43
CA ARG A 444 12.55 31.35 24.85
C ARG A 444 12.67 29.98 25.52
N ILE A 445 11.77 29.05 25.24
CA ILE A 445 11.83 27.68 25.78
C ILE A 445 13.04 26.92 25.24
N GLU A 446 13.36 27.08 23.95
CA GLU A 446 14.58 26.50 23.38
C GLU A 446 15.85 27.05 24.03
N TRP A 447 15.84 28.34 24.40
CA TRP A 447 16.94 28.96 25.12
C TRP A 447 17.05 28.44 26.55
N GLU A 448 15.95 28.37 27.30
CA GLU A 448 15.93 27.86 28.69
C GLU A 448 16.44 26.42 28.78
N THR A 449 15.88 25.53 27.95
CA THR A 449 16.32 24.13 27.86
C THR A 449 17.80 24.02 27.51
N LYS A 450 18.30 24.86 26.58
CA LYS A 450 19.72 24.89 26.24
C LYS A 450 20.60 25.40 27.38
N GLN A 451 20.12 26.37 28.17
CA GLN A 451 20.88 26.84 29.34
C GLN A 451 20.95 25.77 30.42
N PHE A 452 19.84 25.07 30.67
CA PHE A 452 19.80 23.98 31.64
C PHE A 452 20.67 22.80 31.20
N ASP A 453 20.49 22.29 29.98
CA ASP A 453 21.32 21.25 29.36
C ASP A 453 22.83 21.56 29.45
N ALA A 454 23.23 22.75 29.00
CA ALA A 454 24.65 23.11 28.93
C ALA A 454 25.31 23.38 30.30
N SER A 455 24.52 23.65 31.35
CA SER A 455 25.04 24.17 32.61
C SER A 455 24.76 23.26 33.81
N ALA A 456 23.79 22.35 33.73
CA ALA A 456 23.35 21.53 34.86
C ALA A 456 24.49 20.68 35.44
N SER A 457 25.31 20.04 34.59
CA SER A 457 26.38 19.14 35.02
C SER A 457 27.38 19.81 35.98
N ASP A 458 27.77 21.05 35.68
CA ASP A 458 28.79 21.82 36.41
C ASP A 458 28.21 22.88 37.34
N ALA A 459 26.88 22.92 37.49
CA ALA A 459 26.21 23.88 38.35
C ALA A 459 26.61 23.72 39.81
N ASP A 460 26.57 24.80 40.58
CA ASP A 460 26.75 24.70 42.03
C ASP A 460 25.44 24.30 42.71
N VAL A 461 25.53 23.72 43.92
CA VAL A 461 24.36 23.55 44.80
C VAL A 461 24.47 24.62 45.88
N ILE A 462 23.49 25.51 45.94
CA ILE A 462 23.46 26.62 46.89
C ILE A 462 22.52 26.25 48.04
N GLU A 463 23.12 26.06 49.20
CA GLU A 463 22.47 25.94 50.50
C GLU A 463 22.78 27.21 51.30
N ILE A 464 21.74 27.87 51.83
CA ILE A 464 21.86 29.01 52.74
C ILE A 464 21.33 28.55 54.10
N ASP A 465 22.13 28.70 55.16
CA ASP A 465 21.75 28.30 56.52
C ASP A 465 20.97 29.41 57.25
N GLU A 466 21.32 30.69 57.07
CA GLU A 466 20.61 31.83 57.67
C GLU A 466 20.48 32.98 56.65
N ALA A 467 21.61 33.54 56.19
CA ALA A 467 21.66 34.50 55.09
C ALA A 467 23.05 34.56 54.44
N GLU A 468 23.11 34.96 53.17
CA GLU A 468 24.34 35.08 52.37
C GLU A 468 24.24 36.26 51.41
N TYR A 469 25.35 36.98 51.18
CA TYR A 469 25.43 37.95 50.10
C TYR A 469 25.73 37.23 48.78
N GLU A 470 24.88 37.41 47.78
CA GLU A 470 25.10 36.96 46.40
C GLU A 470 25.58 38.14 45.55
N VAL A 471 26.76 38.01 44.95
CA VAL A 471 27.33 38.93 43.96
C VAL A 471 27.12 38.35 42.58
N TYR A 472 26.37 39.02 41.72
CA TYR A 472 25.89 38.45 40.46
C TYR A 472 25.98 39.45 39.29
N PRO A 473 26.28 38.99 38.06
CA PRO A 473 26.28 39.86 36.88
C PRO A 473 24.85 40.16 36.40
N SER A 474 24.64 41.31 35.79
CA SER A 474 23.43 41.59 35.02
C SER A 474 23.33 40.67 33.81
N ALA A 475 22.10 40.40 33.37
CA ALA A 475 21.85 39.66 32.13
C ALA A 475 22.58 40.35 30.97
N ALA A 476 23.20 39.56 30.09
CA ALA A 476 23.88 40.11 28.93
C ALA A 476 22.86 40.86 28.04
N ALA A 477 23.20 42.07 27.61
CA ALA A 477 22.32 42.96 26.82
C ALA A 477 21.99 42.47 25.38
N GLY A 478 21.96 41.16 25.14
CA GLY A 478 21.80 40.53 23.83
C GLY A 478 20.70 39.48 23.72
N GLY A 479 19.88 39.26 24.75
CA GLY A 479 18.65 38.48 24.62
C GLY A 479 17.51 39.42 24.25
N THR A 480 16.82 39.16 23.14
CA THR A 480 15.56 39.85 22.78
C THR A 480 14.50 39.52 23.83
N GLY A 481 14.48 40.30 24.91
CA GLY A 481 13.40 40.32 25.89
C GLY A 481 12.20 41.01 25.27
N ASP A 482 11.09 40.28 25.19
CA ASP A 482 9.77 40.87 25.06
C ASP A 482 9.51 41.66 26.35
N ASP A 483 9.04 42.91 26.20
CA ASP A 483 8.66 43.80 27.29
C ASP A 483 7.49 43.16 28.05
N SER A 484 7.80 42.31 29.04
CA SER A 484 6.85 41.93 30.08
C SER A 484 6.83 43.04 31.11
N ASP A 485 5.82 43.88 30.92
CA ASP A 485 5.42 45.04 31.70
C ASP A 485 4.96 44.58 33.10
N ASP A 486 5.89 44.26 34.01
CA ASP A 486 5.59 44.15 35.46
C ASP A 486 6.86 44.23 36.35
N LEU A 487 7.66 45.28 36.18
CA LEU A 487 8.50 45.87 37.24
C LEU A 487 8.48 47.39 37.06
N PRO A 488 8.37 48.20 38.13
CA PRO A 488 8.15 49.64 37.99
C PRO A 488 9.33 50.31 37.28
N ALA A 489 9.04 50.89 36.12
CA ALA A 489 9.98 51.67 35.34
C ALA A 489 10.54 52.83 36.18
N ARG A 490 11.85 52.80 36.45
CA ARG A 490 12.57 53.96 36.97
C ARG A 490 12.57 55.05 35.91
N VAL A 491 12.06 56.22 36.27
CA VAL A 491 12.03 57.42 35.44
C VAL A 491 13.45 57.78 34.98
N GLU A 492 13.71 57.69 33.68
CA GLU A 492 14.89 58.29 33.05
C GLU A 492 14.74 59.83 33.04
N GLU A 493 15.61 60.53 33.78
CA GLU A 493 15.87 61.96 33.55
C GLU A 493 17.16 62.14 32.71
N PRO A 494 17.21 63.15 31.82
CA PRO A 494 18.24 63.24 30.80
C PRO A 494 19.57 63.76 31.38
N ALA A 495 20.64 62.99 31.21
CA ALA A 495 21.99 63.43 31.50
C ALA A 495 22.40 64.62 30.60
N ALA A 496 22.65 65.75 31.24
CA ALA A 496 23.27 66.91 30.62
C ALA A 496 24.75 66.62 30.34
N THR A 497 25.19 66.99 29.14
CA THR A 497 26.59 66.98 28.73
C THR A 497 27.40 68.01 29.52
N ASP A 498 28.45 67.58 30.21
CA ASP A 498 29.61 68.46 30.46
C ASP A 498 30.93 67.69 30.29
N GLY A 499 31.90 68.37 29.67
CA GLY A 499 33.16 67.77 29.25
C GLY A 499 34.29 68.08 30.23
N GLY A 500 35.15 67.09 30.48
CA GLY A 500 36.39 67.35 31.19
C GLY A 500 37.20 66.14 31.61
N THR A 501 38.26 65.87 30.84
CA THR A 501 39.55 65.30 31.27
C THR A 501 39.66 63.78 31.39
N GLU A 502 40.24 63.19 30.34
CA GLU A 502 40.92 61.88 30.35
C GLU A 502 41.91 61.76 31.51
N VAL A 503 41.70 60.74 32.33
CA VAL A 503 42.78 60.07 33.06
C VAL A 503 42.76 58.62 32.62
N SER A 504 43.70 58.25 31.75
CA SER A 504 43.96 56.87 31.37
C SER A 504 44.58 56.14 32.56
N PHE A 505 43.84 55.18 33.12
CA PHE A 505 44.41 54.09 33.91
C PHE A 505 44.40 52.84 33.04
N ASP A 506 45.51 52.11 33.11
CA ASP A 506 45.83 50.95 32.27
C ASP A 506 44.68 49.93 32.25
N GLU A 507 44.27 49.54 31.03
CA GLU A 507 43.39 48.40 30.75
C GLU A 507 44.10 47.11 31.19
N ASP A 508 43.83 46.65 32.40
CA ASP A 508 43.85 45.22 32.71
C ASP A 508 42.49 44.64 32.28
N GLU A 509 42.52 43.55 31.52
CA GLU A 509 41.38 42.89 30.89
C GLU A 509 40.20 42.64 31.87
N ALA A 510 39.19 43.52 31.84
CA ALA A 510 37.95 43.34 32.57
C ALA A 510 37.06 42.28 31.90
N ALA A 511 36.50 41.42 32.74
CA ALA A 511 35.53 40.41 32.37
C ALA A 511 34.28 41.04 31.68
N ASP A 512 34.05 40.68 30.42
CA ASP A 512 32.77 40.68 29.70
C ASP A 512 31.92 41.97 29.61
N GLY A 513 32.32 43.09 30.21
CA GLY A 513 31.60 44.37 30.14
C GLY A 513 30.19 44.35 30.73
N ARG A 514 29.88 43.36 31.59
CA ARG A 514 28.59 43.23 32.29
C ARG A 514 28.66 43.98 33.62
N ASP A 515 27.58 44.68 33.94
CA ASP A 515 27.39 45.28 35.26
C ASP A 515 27.19 44.18 36.31
N TRP A 516 27.65 44.41 37.53
CA TRP A 516 27.53 43.48 38.66
C TRP A 516 26.75 44.11 39.79
N HIS A 517 25.91 43.32 40.43
CA HIS A 517 25.09 43.71 41.57
C HIS A 517 25.40 42.80 42.76
N TRP A 518 24.98 43.24 43.94
CA TRP A 518 24.96 42.39 45.11
C TRP A 518 23.59 42.41 45.76
N ARG A 519 23.21 41.31 46.40
CA ARG A 519 22.00 41.20 47.22
C ARG A 519 22.25 40.34 48.44
N LEU A 520 21.64 40.66 49.57
CA LEU A 520 21.63 39.84 50.78
C LEU A 520 20.36 38.99 50.79
N VAL A 521 20.51 37.67 50.83
CA VAL A 521 19.41 36.71 50.67
C VAL A 521 19.36 35.79 51.88
N THR A 522 18.17 35.56 52.44
CA THR A 522 17.96 34.62 53.56
C THR A 522 17.82 33.16 53.10
N GLU A 523 17.73 32.23 54.06
CA GLU A 523 17.42 30.81 53.80
C GLU A 523 16.14 30.61 52.95
N ASP A 524 15.12 31.44 53.19
CA ASP A 524 13.83 31.42 52.46
C ASP A 524 13.89 32.15 51.10
N ARG A 525 15.08 32.56 50.67
CA ARG A 525 15.32 33.34 49.44
C ARG A 525 14.69 34.72 49.41
N GLU A 526 14.37 35.29 50.56
CA GLU A 526 13.93 36.69 50.67
C GLU A 526 15.13 37.61 50.52
N VAL A 527 15.01 38.63 49.66
CA VAL A 527 16.07 39.64 49.50
C VAL A 527 15.87 40.71 50.58
N VAL A 528 16.83 40.81 51.48
CA VAL A 528 16.80 41.74 52.62
C VAL A 528 17.37 43.10 52.24
N ALA A 529 18.42 43.12 51.42
CA ALA A 529 19.09 44.34 50.97
C ALA A 529 19.70 44.12 49.58
N ALA A 530 19.76 45.16 48.75
CA ALA A 530 20.38 45.08 47.42
C ALA A 530 21.24 46.31 47.10
N SER A 531 22.11 46.16 46.10
CA SER A 531 22.91 47.26 45.57
C SER A 531 22.02 48.25 44.81
N THR A 532 22.23 49.55 45.08
CA THR A 532 21.48 50.63 44.42
C THR A 532 22.09 51.08 43.10
N GLU A 533 23.33 50.67 42.84
CA GLU A 533 24.08 50.97 41.62
C GLU A 533 24.76 49.69 41.08
N PRO A 534 24.98 49.62 39.75
CA PRO A 534 25.80 48.59 39.14
C PRO A 534 27.29 48.79 39.47
N HIS A 535 28.04 47.70 39.46
CA HIS A 535 29.47 47.65 39.69
C HIS A 535 30.19 47.08 38.46
N THR A 536 31.45 47.45 38.24
CA THR A 536 32.19 47.09 37.02
C THR A 536 32.55 45.61 36.94
N ASP A 537 32.66 44.94 38.09
CA ASP A 537 33.07 43.56 38.23
C ASP A 537 32.64 43.02 39.61
N SER A 538 32.81 41.72 39.82
CA SER A 538 32.45 41.05 41.08
C SER A 538 33.26 41.54 42.28
N GLU A 539 34.52 41.96 42.09
CA GLU A 539 35.38 42.42 43.18
C GLU A 539 34.92 43.81 43.67
N ALA A 540 34.53 44.69 42.75
CA ALA A 540 33.93 45.99 43.05
C ALA A 540 32.59 45.85 43.78
N ALA A 541 31.74 44.89 43.37
CA ALA A 541 30.50 44.58 44.08
C ALA A 541 30.76 44.03 45.49
N ALA A 542 31.73 43.12 45.66
CA ALA A 542 32.13 42.63 46.97
C ALA A 542 32.70 43.74 47.87
N ALA A 543 33.48 44.67 47.33
CA ALA A 543 33.97 45.84 48.05
C ALA A 543 32.83 46.79 48.45
N ALA A 544 31.75 46.87 47.67
CA ALA A 544 30.56 47.61 48.05
C ALA A 544 29.86 46.99 49.27
N ILE A 545 29.81 45.65 49.38
CA ILE A 545 29.30 44.96 50.58
C ILE A 545 30.13 45.35 51.81
N GLU A 546 31.46 45.38 51.72
CA GLU A 546 32.29 45.80 52.87
C GLU A 546 31.99 47.25 53.31
N ARG A 547 31.67 48.15 52.37
CA ARG A 547 31.21 49.51 52.69
C ARG A 547 29.85 49.49 53.38
N VAL A 548 28.91 48.66 52.93
CA VAL A 548 27.61 48.48 53.58
C VAL A 548 27.80 47.98 55.02
N ARG A 549 28.68 47.00 55.24
CA ARG A 549 28.99 46.48 56.58
C ARG A 549 29.54 47.56 57.50
N GLU A 550 30.53 48.33 57.05
CA GLU A 550 31.10 49.42 57.83
C GLU A 550 30.03 50.48 58.14
N GLN A 551 29.34 50.96 57.11
CA GLN A 551 28.37 52.06 57.24
C GLN A 551 27.13 51.68 58.04
N ALA A 552 26.53 50.51 57.79
CA ALA A 552 25.36 50.06 58.52
C ALA A 552 25.67 49.83 60.01
N SER A 553 26.89 49.40 60.35
CA SER A 553 27.31 49.20 61.74
C SER A 553 27.44 50.51 62.54
N GLU A 554 27.69 51.62 61.84
CA GLU A 554 27.84 52.96 62.40
C GLU A 554 26.60 53.85 62.14
N ALA A 555 25.60 53.33 61.43
CA ALA A 555 24.47 54.12 60.97
C ALA A 555 23.47 54.44 62.09
N ASP A 556 23.13 55.72 62.21
CA ASP A 556 22.02 56.17 63.05
C ASP A 556 20.68 56.03 62.29
N LEU A 557 19.63 55.60 63.00
CA LEU A 557 18.27 55.59 62.44
C LEU A 557 17.67 56.99 62.52
N ILE A 558 17.32 57.56 61.37
CA ILE A 558 16.71 58.89 61.29
C ILE A 558 15.18 58.73 61.31
N GLU A 559 14.57 59.16 62.41
CA GLU A 559 13.11 59.18 62.58
C GLU A 559 12.60 60.62 62.66
N PHE A 560 11.80 61.04 61.67
CA PHE A 560 11.18 62.37 61.67
C PHE A 560 9.83 62.35 62.41
N GLU A 561 9.65 63.22 63.40
CA GLU A 561 8.33 63.54 63.99
C GLU A 561 7.69 64.77 63.31
N HIS A 562 8.50 65.59 62.64
CA HIS A 562 8.15 66.81 61.91
C HIS A 562 9.08 66.95 60.70
N ALA A 563 8.73 67.83 59.75
CA ALA A 563 9.58 68.08 58.59
C ALA A 563 11.02 68.46 58.96
N ALA A 564 12.02 68.08 58.18
CA ALA A 564 13.43 68.35 58.44
C ALA A 564 14.14 68.88 57.18
N PHE A 565 14.97 69.90 57.35
CA PHE A 565 15.90 70.34 56.32
C PHE A 565 17.18 69.51 56.39
N GLN A 566 17.54 68.86 55.28
CA GLN A 566 18.81 68.17 55.09
C GLN A 566 19.67 68.95 54.10
N VAL A 567 20.92 69.23 54.49
CA VAL A 567 21.93 69.83 53.60
C VAL A 567 22.95 68.74 53.29
N TYR A 568 23.17 68.45 52.02
CA TYR A 568 23.97 67.31 51.56
C TYR A 568 24.86 67.70 50.36
N GLU A 569 25.88 66.90 50.08
CA GLU A 569 26.76 67.08 48.92
C GLU A 569 26.26 66.17 47.79
N ALA A 570 25.99 66.75 46.62
CA ALA A 570 25.57 66.02 45.43
C ALA A 570 26.77 65.35 44.73
N ASP A 571 26.50 64.41 43.83
CA ASP A 571 27.54 63.67 43.07
C ASP A 571 28.47 64.60 42.24
N SER A 572 28.01 65.81 41.93
CA SER A 572 28.83 66.85 41.26
C SER A 572 29.88 67.50 42.18
N GLY A 573 29.89 67.19 43.48
CA GLY A 573 30.70 67.85 44.51
C GLY A 573 30.12 69.19 44.97
N GLU A 574 28.87 69.49 44.61
CA GLU A 574 28.17 70.72 44.96
C GLU A 574 27.12 70.47 46.03
N TRP A 575 26.86 71.47 46.86
CA TRP A 575 25.97 71.38 48.01
C TRP A 575 24.54 71.71 47.63
N ARG A 576 23.60 70.86 48.05
CA ARG A 576 22.15 71.05 47.88
C ARG A 576 21.44 70.94 49.23
N TRP A 577 20.19 71.40 49.28
CA TRP A 577 19.34 71.17 50.44
C TRP A 577 18.00 70.61 50.01
N ARG A 578 17.40 69.77 50.85
CA ARG A 578 16.03 69.25 50.68
C ARG A 578 15.25 69.36 51.99
N LEU A 579 13.97 69.69 51.90
CA LEU A 579 13.01 69.65 52.99
C LEU A 579 12.26 68.32 52.89
N ILE A 580 12.39 67.49 53.92
CA ILE A 580 11.77 66.18 54.04
C ILE A 580 10.61 66.29 55.04
N ASP A 581 9.47 65.63 54.83
CA ASP A 581 8.38 65.59 55.81
C ASP A 581 8.53 64.48 56.87
N GLU A 582 7.50 64.26 57.68
CA GLU A 582 7.49 63.22 58.73
C GLU A 582 7.45 61.78 58.17
N ASP A 583 7.11 61.64 56.90
CA ASP A 583 6.99 60.38 56.16
C ASP A 583 8.21 60.11 55.26
N GLY A 584 9.24 60.98 55.31
CA GLY A 584 10.47 60.81 54.53
C GLY A 584 10.39 61.35 53.10
N ASN A 585 9.30 62.01 52.71
CA ASN A 585 9.09 62.56 51.37
C ASN A 585 9.73 63.94 51.20
N VAL A 586 10.34 64.19 50.04
CA VAL A 586 10.92 65.50 49.72
C VAL A 586 9.81 66.47 49.32
N LEU A 587 9.52 67.45 50.19
CA LEU A 587 8.53 68.51 49.96
C LEU A 587 9.06 69.67 49.11
N ALA A 588 10.37 69.94 49.19
CA ALA A 588 11.05 70.99 48.44
C ALA A 588 12.55 70.72 48.39
N ASP A 589 13.21 71.12 47.31
CA ASP A 589 14.67 71.10 47.17
C ASP A 589 15.24 72.49 46.87
N SER A 590 16.56 72.61 46.82
CA SER A 590 17.26 73.87 46.57
C SER A 590 17.07 74.41 45.15
N GLY A 591 16.68 73.59 44.18
CA GLY A 591 16.54 73.92 42.75
C GLY A 591 17.82 74.38 42.03
N GLU A 592 18.84 74.79 42.79
CA GLU A 592 20.13 75.30 42.35
C GLU A 592 21.26 74.63 43.16
N GLU A 593 22.42 74.47 42.53
CA GLU A 593 23.64 73.94 43.16
C GLU A 593 24.40 75.06 43.88
N HIS A 594 24.93 74.75 45.07
CA HIS A 594 25.73 75.69 45.85
C HIS A 594 27.18 75.22 45.96
N THR A 595 28.13 76.14 45.79
CA THR A 595 29.55 75.78 45.77
C THR A 595 30.12 75.42 47.15
N THR A 596 29.37 75.70 48.24
CA THR A 596 29.78 75.41 49.61
C THR A 596 28.59 75.06 50.51
N ARG A 597 28.81 74.20 51.53
CA ARG A 597 27.82 73.86 52.57
C ARG A 597 27.17 75.08 53.21
N SER A 598 27.97 76.10 53.52
CA SER A 598 27.49 77.33 54.17
C SER A 598 26.52 78.11 53.29
N GLU A 599 26.74 78.12 51.97
CA GLU A 599 25.88 78.81 50.99
C GLU A 599 24.53 78.08 50.85
N ALA A 600 24.55 76.75 50.76
CA ALA A 600 23.34 75.92 50.78
C ALA A 600 22.56 76.09 52.10
N ALA A 601 23.26 76.12 53.23
CA ALA A 601 22.65 76.33 54.54
C ALA A 601 22.03 77.74 54.69
N GLU A 602 22.67 78.80 54.18
CA GLU A 602 22.10 80.16 54.19
C GLU A 602 20.85 80.27 53.31
N ALA A 603 20.87 79.64 52.13
CA ALA A 603 19.71 79.58 51.23
C ALA A 603 18.53 78.87 51.91
N MET A 604 18.79 77.70 52.52
CA MET A 604 17.83 76.96 53.31
C MET A 604 17.30 77.75 54.52
N MET A 605 18.16 78.49 55.25
CA MET A 605 17.74 79.27 56.42
C MET A 605 16.68 80.33 56.08
N THR A 606 16.68 80.85 54.85
CA THR A 606 15.64 81.77 54.37
C THR A 606 14.27 81.09 54.28
N LEU A 607 14.23 79.79 53.96
CA LEU A 607 13.01 78.98 53.92
C LEU A 607 12.62 78.47 55.32
N LYS A 608 13.59 78.15 56.17
CA LYS A 608 13.36 77.77 57.57
C LYS A 608 12.67 78.86 58.40
N GLU A 609 12.82 80.13 58.04
CA GLU A 609 12.02 81.22 58.62
C GLU A 609 10.50 81.06 58.39
N GLN A 610 10.10 80.35 57.33
CA GLN A 610 8.69 80.09 56.98
C GLN A 610 8.18 78.74 57.53
N ALA A 611 9.08 77.82 57.87
CA ALA A 611 8.80 76.53 58.51
C ALA A 611 9.65 76.36 59.78
N PRO A 612 9.33 77.09 60.87
CA PRO A 612 10.18 77.14 62.07
C PRO A 612 10.20 75.84 62.88
N ASP A 613 9.17 75.01 62.72
CA ASP A 613 9.06 73.71 63.36
C ASP A 613 9.88 72.63 62.63
N ALA A 614 10.49 72.97 61.49
CA ALA A 614 11.31 72.03 60.73
C ALA A 614 12.72 71.89 61.32
N GLU A 615 13.11 70.66 61.65
CA GLU A 615 14.42 70.35 62.23
C GLU A 615 15.56 70.55 61.23
N LEU A 616 16.80 70.71 61.69
CA LEU A 616 17.98 70.71 60.82
C LEU A 616 18.68 69.38 61.04
N LEU A 617 18.75 68.58 59.98
CA LEU A 617 19.40 67.28 60.00
C LEU A 617 20.84 67.45 59.51
N GLU A 618 21.80 67.17 60.38
CA GLU A 618 23.21 67.04 60.03
C GLU A 618 23.59 65.57 60.09
N ILE A 619 23.95 65.02 58.93
CA ILE A 619 24.39 63.65 58.77
C ILE A 619 25.92 63.70 58.79
N ASP A 620 26.52 63.41 59.94
CA ASP A 620 27.97 63.42 60.12
C ASP A 620 28.58 62.01 59.97
N THR A 621 27.73 60.98 59.82
CA THR A 621 28.03 59.54 59.62
C THR A 621 26.96 58.91 58.74
N ALA A 622 27.12 57.65 58.32
CA ALA A 622 26.05 56.95 57.61
C ALA A 622 24.74 56.92 58.41
N ALA A 623 23.60 56.76 57.73
CA ALA A 623 22.30 56.77 58.37
C ALA A 623 21.25 55.92 57.63
N PHE A 624 20.33 55.34 58.39
CA PHE A 624 19.13 54.71 57.84
C PHE A 624 17.98 55.71 57.77
N GLU A 625 17.40 55.87 56.59
CA GLU A 625 16.19 56.66 56.37
C GLU A 625 15.00 55.71 56.11
N LEU A 626 13.93 55.84 56.90
CA LEU A 626 12.63 55.21 56.61
C LEU A 626 11.79 56.18 55.80
N PHE A 627 11.29 55.75 54.65
CA PHE A 627 10.52 56.59 53.73
C PHE A 627 9.22 55.91 53.31
N VAL A 628 8.22 56.69 52.92
CA VAL A 628 6.97 56.22 52.32
C VAL A 628 7.02 56.42 50.81
N ASN A 629 6.60 55.44 50.02
CA ASN A 629 6.51 55.51 48.57
C ASN A 629 5.16 56.14 48.12
N GLU A 630 4.91 56.18 46.81
CA GLU A 630 3.68 56.76 46.24
C GLU A 630 2.40 55.96 46.59
N ASP A 631 2.53 54.71 47.02
CA ASP A 631 1.44 53.79 47.38
C ASP A 631 1.14 53.75 48.89
N ASP A 632 1.66 54.72 49.66
CA ASP A 632 1.58 54.79 51.12
C ASP A 632 2.29 53.61 51.85
N GLU A 633 3.27 52.96 51.21
CA GLU A 633 4.06 51.86 51.77
C GLU A 633 5.48 52.31 52.18
N TRP A 634 5.99 51.74 53.26
CA TRP A 634 7.26 52.10 53.89
C TRP A 634 8.44 51.27 53.37
N GLY A 635 9.54 51.90 52.99
CA GLY A 635 10.84 51.28 52.73
C GLY A 635 11.93 51.82 53.65
N TRP A 636 13.11 51.21 53.61
CA TRP A 636 14.31 51.75 54.24
C TRP A 636 15.43 51.92 53.21
N ARG A 637 16.29 52.93 53.41
CA ARG A 637 17.51 53.13 52.62
C ARG A 637 18.67 53.54 53.51
N LEU A 638 19.84 53.01 53.21
CA LEU A 638 21.11 53.36 53.85
C LEU A 638 21.80 54.42 52.99
N ILE A 639 22.10 55.56 53.61
CA ILE A 639 22.87 56.65 53.00
C ILE A 639 24.21 56.82 53.71
N ASP A 640 25.23 57.21 52.96
CA ASP A 640 26.53 57.57 53.52
C ASP A 640 26.55 59.00 54.09
N GLU A 641 27.70 59.44 54.61
CA GLU A 641 27.91 60.79 55.16
C GLU A 641 27.70 61.93 54.13
N ALA A 642 27.80 61.63 52.83
CA ALA A 642 27.54 62.59 51.76
C ALA A 642 26.04 62.64 51.38
N GLY A 643 25.25 61.68 51.84
CA GLY A 643 23.85 61.51 51.46
C GLY A 643 23.63 60.64 50.22
N LYS A 644 24.67 59.92 49.76
CA LYS A 644 24.57 58.97 48.63
C LYS A 644 23.96 57.65 49.11
N LEU A 645 23.09 57.06 48.29
CA LEU A 645 22.51 55.74 48.55
C LEU A 645 23.57 54.63 48.42
N VAL A 646 23.58 53.73 49.39
CA VAL A 646 24.56 52.65 49.52
C VAL A 646 23.88 51.29 49.46
N ALA A 647 22.73 51.17 50.11
CA ALA A 647 21.87 49.98 50.08
C ALA A 647 20.42 50.42 50.30
N GLU A 648 19.47 49.65 49.80
CA GLU A 648 18.06 49.87 50.08
C GLU A 648 17.30 48.55 50.26
N ASP A 649 16.13 48.67 50.87
CA ASP A 649 15.13 47.61 50.88
C ASP A 649 14.58 47.43 49.46
N PRO A 650 14.71 46.24 48.85
CA PRO A 650 14.07 45.97 47.56
C PRO A 650 12.54 45.86 47.67
N SER A 651 11.99 45.77 48.88
CA SER A 651 10.55 45.66 49.14
C SER A 651 10.01 46.86 49.92
N THR A 652 8.70 47.07 49.81
CA THR A 652 7.95 48.07 50.58
C THR A 652 7.02 47.37 51.57
N HIS A 653 6.70 48.05 52.66
CA HIS A 653 6.04 47.47 53.82
C HIS A 653 4.83 48.29 54.24
N PRO A 654 3.72 47.66 54.68
CA PRO A 654 2.49 48.38 54.99
C PRO A 654 2.61 49.32 56.21
N THR A 655 3.68 49.20 57.00
CA THR A 655 3.90 50.03 58.19
C THR A 655 5.36 50.37 58.39
N ARG A 656 5.62 51.55 58.96
CA ARG A 656 6.95 51.98 59.42
C ARG A 656 7.64 50.95 60.32
N GLY A 657 6.87 50.30 61.19
CA GLY A 657 7.39 49.24 62.07
C GLY A 657 7.91 48.04 61.29
N ALA A 658 7.18 47.61 60.26
CA ALA A 658 7.59 46.52 59.39
C ALA A 658 8.83 46.87 58.55
N ALA A 659 8.92 48.10 58.02
CA ALA A 659 10.14 48.57 57.35
C ALA A 659 11.35 48.64 58.29
N ARG A 660 11.13 49.02 59.56
CA ARG A 660 12.17 48.97 60.60
C ARG A 660 12.58 47.53 60.92
N ASP A 661 11.64 46.61 60.98
CA ASP A 661 11.93 45.19 61.17
C ASP A 661 12.72 44.64 59.97
N ALA A 662 12.39 45.03 58.74
CA ALA A 662 13.15 44.68 57.54
C ALA A 662 14.58 45.25 57.57
N MET A 663 14.76 46.50 57.99
CA MET A 663 16.08 47.10 58.22
C MET A 663 16.87 46.34 59.29
N ASN A 664 16.23 45.94 60.41
CA ASN A 664 16.90 45.15 61.45
C ASN A 664 17.37 43.79 60.92
N ARG A 665 16.67 43.18 59.95
CA ARG A 665 17.12 41.94 59.31
C ARG A 665 18.45 42.12 58.56
N LEU A 666 18.69 43.27 57.92
CA LEU A 666 20.01 43.57 57.34
C LEU A 666 21.08 43.60 58.44
N LEU A 667 20.79 44.27 59.56
CA LEU A 667 21.73 44.38 60.68
C LEU A 667 22.02 43.03 61.34
N ASP A 668 21.02 42.16 61.45
CA ASP A 668 21.15 40.82 62.01
C ASP A 668 22.02 39.90 61.13
N HIS A 669 22.07 40.15 59.81
CA HIS A 669 22.79 39.35 58.81
C HIS A 669 23.96 40.10 58.15
N LEU A 670 24.45 41.17 58.78
CA LEU A 670 25.46 42.05 58.19
C LEU A 670 26.79 41.33 57.92
N ASP A 671 27.16 40.40 58.79
CA ASP A 671 28.41 39.63 58.72
C ASP A 671 28.28 38.32 57.90
N SER A 672 27.17 38.12 57.18
CA SER A 672 26.95 36.95 56.31
C SER A 672 28.03 36.78 55.24
N ASP A 673 28.34 35.54 54.85
CA ASP A 673 29.36 35.25 53.84
C ASP A 673 28.99 35.84 52.45
N VAL A 674 30.00 36.04 51.59
CA VAL A 674 29.82 36.56 50.23
C VAL A 674 30.10 35.47 49.21
N ARG A 675 29.14 35.21 48.32
CA ARG A 675 29.23 34.27 47.20
C ARG A 675 29.18 35.00 45.88
N THR A 676 30.15 34.72 45.01
CA THR A 676 30.10 35.14 43.61
C THR A 676 29.32 34.13 42.80
N MET A 677 28.31 34.59 42.05
CA MET A 677 27.53 33.81 41.11
C MET A 677 28.21 33.82 39.74
N ASP A 678 29.28 33.05 39.57
CA ASP A 678 30.02 32.93 38.30
C ASP A 678 29.56 31.76 37.41
N ARG A 679 28.80 30.82 38.00
CA ARG A 679 28.21 29.64 37.32
C ARG A 679 26.72 29.54 37.65
N ALA A 680 26.00 28.78 36.82
CA ALA A 680 24.62 28.42 37.12
C ALA A 680 24.56 27.56 38.39
N ALA A 681 23.42 27.55 39.05
CA ALA A 681 23.27 26.87 40.32
C ALA A 681 21.87 26.29 40.55
N PHE A 682 21.82 25.14 41.22
CA PHE A 682 20.64 24.66 41.90
C PHE A 682 20.50 25.40 43.24
N GLN A 683 19.56 26.32 43.33
CA GLN A 683 19.17 26.96 44.58
C GLN A 683 18.13 26.12 45.29
N THR A 684 18.50 25.58 46.45
CA THR A 684 17.56 24.89 47.34
C THR A 684 16.85 25.89 48.25
N TYR A 685 15.58 25.65 48.53
CA TYR A 685 14.78 26.47 49.44
C TYR A 685 13.64 25.65 50.05
N ALA A 686 13.15 26.09 51.21
CA ALA A 686 12.02 25.46 51.89
C ALA A 686 10.77 26.35 51.73
N ALA A 687 9.64 25.73 51.38
CA ALA A 687 8.33 26.35 51.45
C ALA A 687 7.47 25.57 52.47
N GLU A 688 6.56 24.71 52.01
CA GLU A 688 5.94 23.67 52.87
C GLU A 688 6.84 22.42 52.96
N ASP A 689 7.44 22.05 51.83
CA ASP A 689 8.45 21.02 51.65
C ASP A 689 9.68 21.62 50.93
N TRP A 690 10.71 20.82 50.64
CA TRP A 690 11.94 21.28 49.99
C TRP A 690 11.81 21.32 48.48
N HIS A 691 12.27 22.40 47.87
CA HIS A 691 12.26 22.62 46.43
C HIS A 691 13.62 23.09 45.94
N TRP A 692 13.87 22.92 44.65
CA TRP A 692 14.99 23.52 43.96
C TRP A 692 14.55 24.31 42.73
N ARG A 693 15.31 25.35 42.44
CA ARG A 693 15.24 26.07 41.18
C ARG A 693 16.62 26.21 40.58
N PHE A 694 16.72 26.10 39.26
CA PHE A 694 17.95 26.29 38.54
C PHE A 694 18.06 27.74 38.07
N VAL A 695 19.07 28.43 38.60
CA VAL A 695 19.32 29.84 38.31
C VAL A 695 20.60 30.01 37.52
N LEU A 696 20.57 30.91 36.55
CA LEU A 696 21.78 31.36 35.86
C LEU A 696 22.56 32.34 36.74
N PRO A 697 23.83 32.63 36.41
CA PRO A 697 24.60 33.69 37.07
C PRO A 697 23.84 35.01 37.19
N SER A 698 23.02 35.37 36.19
CA SER A 698 22.21 36.59 36.18
C SER A 698 21.07 36.63 37.20
N GLY A 699 20.72 35.48 37.78
CA GLY A 699 19.54 35.31 38.62
C GLY A 699 18.29 34.85 37.85
N ASP A 700 18.36 34.73 36.52
CA ASP A 700 17.26 34.18 35.72
C ASP A 700 17.00 32.71 36.10
N ILE A 701 15.76 32.39 36.46
CA ILE A 701 15.31 31.02 36.68
C ILE A 701 14.99 30.40 35.33
N VAL A 702 15.57 29.24 35.03
CA VAL A 702 15.29 28.53 33.77
C VAL A 702 14.71 27.14 33.97
N ALA A 703 14.83 26.56 35.16
CA ALA A 703 14.20 25.29 35.51
C ALA A 703 13.77 25.25 36.98
N VAL A 704 12.76 24.45 37.29
CA VAL A 704 12.29 24.14 38.65
C VAL A 704 11.98 22.64 38.77
N ASP A 705 11.88 22.12 39.99
CA ASP A 705 11.36 20.78 40.22
C ASP A 705 9.88 20.63 39.81
N ASP A 706 9.49 19.39 39.53
CA ASP A 706 8.08 19.04 39.32
C ASP A 706 7.36 18.77 40.65
N GLU A 707 8.00 17.95 41.50
CA GLU A 707 7.52 17.56 42.82
C GLU A 707 8.45 18.03 43.95
N SER A 708 7.84 18.33 45.10
CA SER A 708 8.55 18.71 46.32
C SER A 708 9.23 17.52 47.02
N TYR A 709 10.30 17.78 47.75
CA TYR A 709 11.04 16.79 48.52
C TYR A 709 10.77 16.92 50.03
N PRO A 710 10.60 15.79 50.76
CA PRO A 710 10.30 15.85 52.20
C PRO A 710 11.47 16.35 53.07
N THR A 711 12.71 16.30 52.57
CA THR A 711 13.91 16.72 53.28
C THR A 711 14.95 17.26 52.31
N ARG A 712 15.75 18.25 52.76
CA ARG A 712 16.90 18.77 52.02
C ARG A 712 17.85 17.68 51.53
N ASP A 713 18.21 16.73 52.41
CA ASP A 713 19.15 15.66 52.06
C ASP A 713 18.63 14.81 50.90
N ALA A 714 17.33 14.48 50.89
CA ALA A 714 16.70 13.73 49.80
C ALA A 714 16.72 14.52 48.47
N LEU A 715 16.49 15.84 48.53
CA LEU A 715 16.61 16.72 47.38
C LEU A 715 18.04 16.71 46.83
N VAL A 716 19.03 16.96 47.70
CA VAL A 716 20.43 17.06 47.29
C VAL A 716 20.95 15.74 46.72
N ASP A 717 20.55 14.60 47.31
CA ASP A 717 20.88 13.27 46.79
C ASP A 717 20.32 13.05 45.38
N ASP A 718 19.14 13.60 45.06
CA ASP A 718 18.48 13.43 43.76
C ASP A 718 19.08 14.32 42.65
N LEU A 719 19.65 15.48 43.01
CA LEU A 719 20.30 16.38 42.05
C LEU A 719 21.40 15.70 41.22
N GLU A 720 22.09 14.69 41.75
CA GLU A 720 23.08 13.94 40.95
C GLU A 720 22.44 13.13 39.81
N SER A 721 21.20 12.65 39.97
CA SER A 721 20.45 12.03 38.88
C SER A 721 20.01 13.06 37.87
N ILE A 722 19.38 14.15 38.33
CA ILE A 722 18.90 15.23 37.47
C ILE A 722 20.01 15.80 36.59
N ARG A 723 21.22 15.98 37.13
CA ARG A 723 22.39 16.42 36.34
C ARG A 723 22.75 15.46 35.21
N ARG A 724 22.70 14.15 35.49
CA ARG A 724 22.99 13.10 34.50
C ARG A 724 21.91 13.10 33.44
N ASP A 725 20.64 13.07 33.85
CA ASP A 725 19.48 13.05 32.96
C ASP A 725 19.46 14.30 32.08
N ALA A 726 19.74 15.47 32.64
CA ALA A 726 19.85 16.73 31.90
C ALA A 726 20.94 16.72 30.81
N THR A 727 22.02 15.96 31.02
CA THR A 727 23.16 15.86 30.07
C THR A 727 22.92 14.77 29.01
N ASP A 728 22.31 13.66 29.40
CA ASP A 728 22.04 12.52 28.54
C ASP A 728 20.73 12.70 27.73
N ALA A 729 19.93 13.71 28.07
CA ALA A 729 18.62 13.91 27.48
C ALA A 729 18.62 14.32 26.02
N HIS A 730 17.70 13.75 25.27
CA HIS A 730 17.41 14.14 23.90
C HIS A 730 16.33 15.21 23.88
N ARG A 731 16.36 16.13 22.91
CA ARG A 731 15.30 17.12 22.75
C ARG A 731 14.23 16.62 21.80
N SER A 732 12.98 16.71 22.21
CA SER A 732 11.81 16.37 21.40
C SER A 732 10.75 17.45 21.51
N THR A 733 10.12 17.79 20.39
CA THR A 733 8.92 18.64 20.37
C THR A 733 7.71 17.73 20.37
N ILE A 734 6.84 17.89 21.36
CA ILE A 734 5.65 17.08 21.56
C ILE A 734 4.44 17.85 21.01
N GLY A 735 3.73 17.23 20.08
CA GLY A 735 2.46 17.73 19.55
C GLY A 735 1.26 17.18 20.33
N ASP A 736 0.13 17.02 19.64
CA ASP A 736 -1.08 16.42 20.21
C ASP A 736 -0.90 14.93 20.57
N ALA A 737 0.03 14.25 19.91
CA ALA A 737 0.43 12.87 20.22
C ALA A 737 1.96 12.71 20.14
N THR A 738 2.46 11.72 20.88
CA THR A 738 3.86 11.28 20.88
C THR A 738 3.90 9.77 20.79
N VAL A 739 4.73 9.23 19.91
CA VAL A 739 5.02 7.79 19.91
C VAL A 739 6.17 7.54 20.90
N GLN A 740 5.95 6.66 21.86
CA GLN A 740 7.00 6.21 22.76
C GLN A 740 7.32 4.74 22.50
N LEU A 741 8.57 4.47 22.12
CA LEU A 741 9.08 3.10 22.02
C LEU A 741 9.47 2.61 23.41
N TYR A 742 9.05 1.41 23.77
CA TYR A 742 9.41 0.80 25.04
C TYR A 742 9.68 -0.71 24.86
N ARG A 743 10.22 -1.34 25.91
CA ARG A 743 10.60 -2.75 25.86
C ARG A 743 9.94 -3.56 26.96
N ASN A 744 9.12 -4.52 26.57
CA ASN A 744 8.52 -5.51 27.46
C ASN A 744 8.84 -6.94 26.95
N GLY A 745 10.11 -7.35 27.12
CA GLY A 745 10.67 -8.51 26.44
C GLY A 745 11.26 -8.11 25.07
N ASP A 746 10.37 -7.94 24.09
CA ASP A 746 10.66 -7.42 22.75
C ASP A 746 10.28 -5.92 22.67
N TRP A 747 10.64 -5.25 21.57
CA TRP A 747 10.32 -3.82 21.37
C TRP A 747 8.86 -3.65 20.97
N THR A 748 8.23 -2.62 21.49
CA THR A 748 6.86 -2.23 21.16
C THR A 748 6.74 -0.71 21.26
N TRP A 749 5.58 -0.16 20.98
CA TRP A 749 5.32 1.27 20.99
C TRP A 749 3.93 1.57 21.56
N ARG A 750 3.78 2.77 22.12
CA ARG A 750 2.49 3.32 22.54
C ARG A 750 2.37 4.76 22.10
N LEU A 751 1.14 5.22 21.95
CA LEU A 751 0.81 6.61 21.73
C LEU A 751 0.46 7.27 23.06
N LEU A 752 1.13 8.36 23.35
CA LEU A 752 0.88 9.20 24.51
C LEU A 752 0.32 10.54 24.06
N ASP A 753 -0.60 11.11 24.83
CA ASP A 753 -0.99 12.50 24.67
C ASP A 753 0.09 13.44 25.21
N ARG A 754 -0.15 14.75 25.10
CA ARG A 754 0.76 15.78 25.62
C ARG A 754 1.03 15.65 27.12
N ASP A 755 0.07 15.15 27.90
CA ASP A 755 0.11 15.03 29.35
C ASP A 755 0.69 13.67 29.78
N ARG A 756 1.18 12.88 28.81
CA ARG A 756 1.72 11.51 28.94
C ARG A 756 0.67 10.47 29.35
N GLU A 757 -0.61 10.75 29.13
CA GLU A 757 -1.66 9.74 29.24
C GLU A 757 -1.69 8.87 27.98
N GLU A 758 -1.88 7.57 28.17
CA GLU A 758 -1.84 6.60 27.08
C GLU A 758 -3.13 6.67 26.24
N ILE A 759 -2.95 6.88 24.93
CA ILE A 759 -4.03 6.95 23.95
C ILE A 759 -4.28 5.55 23.36
N ALA A 760 -3.20 4.89 22.95
CA ALA A 760 -3.23 3.55 22.35
C ALA A 760 -1.92 2.81 22.63
N ASP A 761 -1.98 1.48 22.69
CA ASP A 761 -0.82 0.60 22.90
C ASP A 761 -0.76 -0.46 21.80
N ALA A 762 0.46 -0.74 21.32
CA ALA A 762 0.65 -1.70 20.26
C ALA A 762 0.45 -3.13 20.77
N THR A 763 -0.31 -3.91 20.01
CA THR A 763 -0.56 -5.34 20.25
C THR A 763 0.57 -6.21 19.69
N VAL A 764 1.38 -5.65 18.80
CA VAL A 764 2.49 -6.30 18.11
C VAL A 764 3.84 -5.95 18.74
N THR A 765 4.81 -6.84 18.55
CA THR A 765 6.17 -6.68 19.09
C THR A 765 7.23 -6.94 18.02
N TYR A 766 8.37 -6.26 18.14
CA TYR A 766 9.47 -6.27 17.18
C TYR A 766 10.76 -6.73 17.85
N GLU A 767 11.59 -7.49 17.12
CA GLU A 767 12.84 -8.07 17.68
C GLU A 767 13.85 -6.97 18.10
N ASP A 768 13.87 -5.84 17.39
CA ASP A 768 14.78 -4.74 17.63
C ASP A 768 14.13 -3.36 17.42
N ARG A 769 14.82 -2.31 17.91
CA ARG A 769 14.38 -0.91 17.86
C ARG A 769 14.23 -0.41 16.41
N GLU A 770 15.10 -0.85 15.50
CA GLU A 770 15.09 -0.38 14.11
C GLU A 770 13.83 -0.88 13.39
N ALA A 771 13.42 -2.12 13.66
CA ALA A 771 12.16 -2.67 13.17
C ALA A 771 10.93 -1.94 13.74
N ALA A 772 10.92 -1.64 15.05
CA ALA A 772 9.83 -0.87 15.66
C ALA A 772 9.73 0.55 15.09
N VAL A 773 10.87 1.25 14.93
CA VAL A 773 10.92 2.58 14.29
C VAL A 773 10.42 2.52 12.85
N ALA A 774 10.89 1.55 12.05
CA ALA A 774 10.48 1.45 10.66
C ALA A 774 8.96 1.24 10.50
N HIS A 775 8.35 0.47 11.40
CA HIS A 775 6.90 0.28 11.41
C HIS A 775 6.15 1.53 11.85
N VAL A 776 6.63 2.23 12.89
CA VAL A 776 6.06 3.52 13.30
C VAL A 776 6.16 4.53 12.16
N ASP A 777 7.32 4.65 11.50
CA ASP A 777 7.52 5.55 10.36
C ASP A 777 6.52 5.25 9.23
N ASP A 778 6.23 3.97 8.95
CA ASP A 778 5.23 3.56 7.97
C ASP A 778 3.81 3.93 8.40
N CYS A 779 3.45 3.71 9.67
CA CYS A 779 2.17 4.15 10.22
C CYS A 779 2.01 5.67 10.12
N GLN A 780 3.03 6.44 10.52
CA GLN A 780 3.01 7.90 10.49
C GLN A 780 2.86 8.45 9.07
N ALA A 781 3.54 7.84 8.09
CA ALA A 781 3.46 8.25 6.69
C ALA A 781 2.05 8.13 6.09
N HIS A 782 1.20 7.25 6.66
CA HIS A 782 -0.14 6.96 6.15
C HIS A 782 -1.26 7.32 7.13
N ALA A 783 -0.94 7.82 8.34
CA ALA A 783 -1.92 8.10 9.39
C ALA A 783 -3.01 9.07 8.95
N ALA A 784 -2.66 10.19 8.31
CA ALA A 784 -3.64 11.19 7.89
C ALA A 784 -4.59 10.73 6.77
N GLU A 785 -4.23 9.66 6.04
CA GLU A 785 -5.03 9.09 4.96
C GLU A 785 -5.75 7.79 5.36
N ALA A 786 -5.54 7.33 6.60
CA ALA A 786 -6.08 6.08 7.10
C ALA A 786 -7.62 6.07 7.08
N PRO A 787 -8.27 5.10 6.40
CA PRO A 787 -9.72 5.00 6.42
C PRO A 787 -10.23 4.59 7.80
N ILE A 788 -11.24 5.32 8.29
CA ILE A 788 -12.01 4.93 9.47
C ILE A 788 -13.22 4.08 9.03
N PHE A 789 -13.40 2.91 9.62
CA PHE A 789 -14.46 1.97 9.24
C PHE A 789 -14.99 1.16 10.43
N THR A 790 -16.05 0.38 10.17
CA THR A 790 -16.65 -0.55 11.13
C THR A 790 -17.01 -1.83 10.41
N ILE A 791 -16.81 -2.97 11.06
CA ILE A 791 -17.33 -4.26 10.60
C ILE A 791 -18.66 -4.47 11.33
N GLU A 792 -19.79 -4.40 10.60
CA GLU A 792 -21.13 -4.56 11.22
C GLU A 792 -21.49 -6.04 11.38
N ASP A 793 -21.69 -6.75 10.26
CA ASP A 793 -21.95 -8.21 10.25
C ASP A 793 -20.84 -9.00 9.55
N ALA A 794 -20.26 -8.42 8.50
CA ALA A 794 -19.09 -8.95 7.80
C ALA A 794 -18.41 -7.86 6.96
N ALA A 795 -17.15 -8.10 6.64
CA ALA A 795 -16.38 -7.30 5.70
C ALA A 795 -15.59 -8.22 4.75
N ILE A 796 -15.27 -7.70 3.58
CA ILE A 796 -14.45 -8.40 2.59
C ILE A 796 -13.05 -7.81 2.64
N ARG A 797 -12.04 -8.64 2.91
CA ARG A 797 -10.63 -8.25 2.82
C ARG A 797 -9.97 -8.88 1.60
N LEU A 798 -8.89 -8.26 1.14
CA LEU A 798 -8.09 -8.73 0.01
C LEU A 798 -6.70 -9.11 0.52
N ASP A 799 -6.25 -10.30 0.16
CA ASP A 799 -4.92 -10.81 0.44
C ASP A 799 -4.13 -10.89 -0.87
N GLU A 800 -2.93 -10.29 -0.90
CA GLU A 800 -1.99 -10.41 -2.03
C GLU A 800 -0.89 -11.43 -1.69
N SER A 801 -0.76 -12.46 -2.51
CA SER A 801 0.28 -13.48 -2.39
C SER A 801 0.98 -13.72 -3.72
N GLU A 802 2.30 -13.52 -3.79
CA GLU A 802 3.10 -13.71 -5.01
C GLU A 802 2.58 -12.98 -6.28
N GLY A 803 1.84 -11.89 -6.11
CA GLY A 803 1.24 -11.10 -7.20
C GLY A 803 -0.13 -11.62 -7.66
N SER A 804 -0.73 -12.57 -6.94
CA SER A 804 -2.11 -12.99 -7.09
C SER A 804 -2.95 -12.51 -5.91
N TRP A 805 -4.25 -12.27 -6.15
CA TRP A 805 -5.18 -11.69 -5.20
C TRP A 805 -6.27 -12.69 -4.84
N ARG A 806 -6.53 -12.86 -3.54
CA ARG A 806 -7.67 -13.62 -3.02
C ARG A 806 -8.52 -12.71 -2.13
N TRP A 807 -9.83 -12.93 -2.12
CA TRP A 807 -10.73 -12.26 -1.19
C TRP A 807 -11.18 -13.22 -0.10
N GLU A 808 -11.39 -12.68 1.10
CA GLU A 808 -11.99 -13.39 2.24
C GLU A 808 -13.13 -12.55 2.81
N LEU A 809 -14.26 -13.21 3.11
CA LEU A 809 -15.33 -12.62 3.89
C LEU A 809 -15.09 -12.96 5.36
N VAL A 810 -14.92 -11.95 6.20
CA VAL A 810 -14.66 -12.09 7.64
C VAL A 810 -15.78 -11.44 8.45
N ASP A 811 -16.06 -11.96 9.64
CA ASP A 811 -16.90 -11.27 10.63
C ASP A 811 -16.10 -10.30 11.50
N ASP A 812 -16.76 -9.67 12.47
CA ASP A 812 -16.19 -8.72 13.42
C ASP A 812 -15.13 -9.33 14.34
N GLU A 813 -15.17 -10.64 14.56
CA GLU A 813 -14.14 -11.40 15.27
C GLU A 813 -12.98 -11.85 14.35
N ARG A 814 -12.96 -11.40 13.08
CA ARG A 814 -12.03 -11.84 12.01
C ARG A 814 -12.10 -13.34 11.71
N THR A 815 -13.23 -13.98 11.97
CA THR A 815 -13.47 -15.37 11.57
C THR A 815 -13.79 -15.40 10.07
N VAL A 816 -13.03 -16.17 9.30
CA VAL A 816 -13.27 -16.36 7.86
C VAL A 816 -14.56 -17.15 7.65
N LEU A 817 -15.56 -16.51 7.06
CA LEU A 817 -16.86 -17.06 6.71
C LEU A 817 -16.89 -17.67 5.29
N ALA A 818 -16.07 -17.14 4.39
CA ALA A 818 -15.91 -17.62 3.02
C ALA A 818 -14.65 -17.02 2.38
N HIS A 819 -14.19 -17.61 1.29
CA HIS A 819 -13.11 -17.08 0.47
C HIS A 819 -13.36 -17.32 -1.03
N GLY A 820 -12.65 -16.56 -1.86
CA GLY A 820 -12.51 -16.84 -3.28
C GLY A 820 -11.60 -18.05 -3.52
N GLU A 821 -12.03 -18.99 -4.35
CA GLU A 821 -11.24 -20.20 -4.67
C GLU A 821 -10.25 -19.97 -5.80
N THR A 822 -10.63 -19.11 -6.75
CA THR A 822 -9.75 -18.74 -7.87
C THR A 822 -9.01 -17.45 -7.56
N GLU A 823 -7.69 -17.51 -7.55
CA GLU A 823 -6.82 -16.34 -7.41
C GLU A 823 -6.93 -15.42 -8.63
N ALA A 824 -6.93 -14.11 -8.41
CA ALA A 824 -7.03 -13.09 -9.45
C ALA A 824 -5.65 -12.53 -9.78
N ASP A 825 -5.38 -12.27 -11.06
CA ASP A 825 -4.09 -11.73 -11.51
C ASP A 825 -3.91 -10.22 -11.17
N SER A 826 -4.95 -9.56 -10.67
CA SER A 826 -4.93 -8.17 -10.25
C SER A 826 -6.02 -7.86 -9.21
N LYS A 827 -5.81 -6.77 -8.45
CA LYS A 827 -6.80 -6.22 -7.53
C LYS A 827 -8.14 -5.92 -8.21
N ASP A 828 -8.12 -5.27 -9.38
CA ASP A 828 -9.34 -5.00 -10.16
C ASP A 828 -10.10 -6.28 -10.52
N ALA A 829 -9.40 -7.35 -10.92
CA ALA A 829 -10.01 -8.62 -11.24
C ALA A 829 -10.58 -9.34 -9.99
N ALA A 830 -9.98 -9.14 -8.82
CA ALA A 830 -10.54 -9.61 -7.56
C ALA A 830 -11.83 -8.87 -7.21
N ILE A 831 -11.87 -7.54 -7.41
CA ILE A 831 -13.05 -6.70 -7.19
C ILE A 831 -14.20 -7.10 -8.13
N ASP A 832 -13.92 -7.31 -9.42
CA ASP A 832 -14.94 -7.76 -10.38
C ASP A 832 -15.56 -9.11 -9.96
N ARG A 833 -14.76 -10.03 -9.42
CA ARG A 833 -15.25 -11.31 -8.88
C ARG A 833 -16.06 -11.15 -7.61
N ILE A 834 -15.68 -10.23 -6.72
CA ILE A 834 -16.48 -9.90 -5.54
C ILE A 834 -17.85 -9.36 -5.96
N ASP A 835 -17.89 -8.46 -6.94
CA ASP A 835 -19.14 -7.90 -7.46
C ASP A 835 -20.05 -8.98 -8.08
N GLU A 836 -19.46 -9.94 -8.78
CA GLU A 836 -20.15 -11.12 -9.30
C GLU A 836 -20.74 -11.98 -8.17
N VAL A 837 -19.92 -12.33 -7.16
CA VAL A 837 -20.35 -13.11 -5.99
C VAL A 837 -21.47 -12.41 -5.23
N LYS A 838 -21.36 -11.09 -5.00
CA LYS A 838 -22.39 -10.27 -4.35
C LYS A 838 -23.73 -10.33 -5.07
N LYS A 839 -23.69 -10.30 -6.41
CA LYS A 839 -24.89 -10.37 -7.23
C LYS A 839 -25.53 -11.76 -7.24
N LEU A 840 -24.70 -12.81 -7.28
CA LEU A 840 -25.16 -14.18 -7.51
C LEU A 840 -25.51 -14.93 -6.21
N ALA A 841 -24.71 -14.79 -5.15
CA ALA A 841 -24.88 -15.56 -3.92
C ALA A 841 -26.26 -15.40 -3.26
N PRO A 842 -26.87 -14.20 -3.16
CA PRO A 842 -28.20 -14.04 -2.56
C PRO A 842 -29.33 -14.68 -3.39
N MET A 843 -29.09 -14.91 -4.69
CA MET A 843 -30.04 -15.53 -5.61
C MET A 843 -29.82 -17.04 -5.75
N ALA A 844 -28.68 -17.55 -5.29
CA ALA A 844 -28.27 -18.92 -5.51
C ALA A 844 -29.17 -19.93 -4.77
N GLY A 845 -29.71 -20.88 -5.54
CA GLY A 845 -30.47 -22.01 -5.03
C GLY A 845 -29.56 -23.14 -4.55
N ARG A 846 -30.14 -24.16 -3.91
CA ARG A 846 -29.44 -25.41 -3.59
C ARG A 846 -29.48 -26.36 -4.79
N VAL A 847 -28.34 -26.97 -5.10
CA VAL A 847 -28.20 -28.05 -6.07
C VAL A 847 -27.40 -29.21 -5.45
N ASP A 848 -28.00 -30.40 -5.45
CA ASP A 848 -27.33 -31.62 -5.00
C ASP A 848 -26.88 -32.44 -6.22
N PHE A 849 -25.57 -32.70 -6.32
CA PHE A 849 -24.97 -33.52 -7.38
C PHE A 849 -24.70 -34.97 -6.95
N ASP A 850 -25.14 -35.39 -5.76
CA ASP A 850 -24.92 -36.74 -5.23
C ASP A 850 -25.68 -37.84 -6.01
N VAL A 851 -26.52 -37.44 -6.97
CA VAL A 851 -27.23 -38.30 -7.91
C VAL A 851 -27.05 -37.81 -9.35
N ALA A 852 -26.99 -38.76 -10.28
CA ALA A 852 -26.95 -38.45 -11.71
C ALA A 852 -28.18 -37.62 -12.11
N SER A 853 -27.93 -36.47 -12.72
CA SER A 853 -28.95 -35.46 -12.99
C SER A 853 -28.75 -34.86 -14.37
N PHE A 854 -29.84 -34.47 -15.00
CA PHE A 854 -29.78 -33.65 -16.21
C PHE A 854 -29.72 -32.19 -15.83
N GLU A 855 -28.83 -31.47 -16.48
CA GLU A 855 -28.68 -30.04 -16.35
C GLU A 855 -29.12 -29.36 -17.65
N LEU A 856 -29.89 -28.29 -17.53
CA LEU A 856 -30.22 -27.39 -18.64
C LEU A 856 -29.24 -26.23 -18.60
N VAL A 857 -28.38 -26.12 -19.61
CA VAL A 857 -27.32 -25.11 -19.71
C VAL A 857 -27.58 -24.23 -20.92
N ALA A 858 -27.47 -22.92 -20.76
CA ALA A 858 -27.49 -21.96 -21.87
C ALA A 858 -26.05 -21.71 -22.36
N ASP A 859 -25.84 -21.55 -23.66
CA ASP A 859 -24.58 -21.04 -24.20
C ASP A 859 -24.55 -19.50 -24.21
N GLU A 860 -23.41 -18.92 -24.64
CA GLU A 860 -23.19 -17.47 -24.71
C GLU A 860 -24.25 -16.70 -25.54
N ASP A 861 -24.98 -17.40 -26.42
CA ASP A 861 -26.03 -16.85 -27.29
C ASP A 861 -27.45 -17.08 -26.70
N ASP A 862 -27.57 -17.40 -25.41
CA ASP A 862 -28.80 -17.79 -24.70
C ASP A 862 -29.48 -19.04 -25.31
N ARG A 863 -28.72 -19.95 -25.93
CA ARG A 863 -29.25 -21.19 -26.49
C ARG A 863 -29.10 -22.34 -25.50
N TRP A 864 -30.23 -22.95 -25.17
CA TRP A 864 -30.32 -24.00 -24.17
C TRP A 864 -30.03 -25.38 -24.74
N ARG A 865 -29.31 -26.20 -23.98
CA ARG A 865 -29.09 -27.63 -24.25
C ARG A 865 -29.15 -28.41 -22.96
N TRP A 866 -29.42 -29.71 -23.06
CA TRP A 866 -29.34 -30.60 -21.90
C TRP A 866 -27.98 -31.30 -21.85
N ARG A 867 -27.51 -31.57 -20.63
CA ARG A 867 -26.29 -32.34 -20.33
C ARG A 867 -26.60 -33.29 -19.18
N LEU A 868 -26.20 -34.55 -19.27
CA LEU A 868 -26.26 -35.45 -18.11
C LEU A 868 -24.93 -35.35 -17.37
N ILE A 869 -25.02 -35.04 -16.07
CA ILE A 869 -23.90 -35.09 -15.13
C ILE A 869 -23.99 -36.34 -14.26
N ASP A 870 -22.85 -36.91 -13.90
CA ASP A 870 -22.77 -38.01 -12.92
C ASP A 870 -22.80 -37.51 -11.47
N GLU A 871 -22.65 -38.45 -10.53
CA GLU A 871 -22.65 -38.20 -9.08
C GLU A 871 -21.44 -37.38 -8.60
N ASP A 872 -20.45 -37.17 -9.47
CA ASP A 872 -19.27 -36.35 -9.23
C ASP A 872 -19.35 -35.00 -9.98
N GLY A 873 -20.50 -34.69 -10.60
CA GLY A 873 -20.71 -33.47 -11.40
C GLY A 873 -20.11 -33.50 -12.81
N TYR A 874 -19.50 -34.62 -13.24
CA TYR A 874 -18.88 -34.68 -14.56
C TYR A 874 -19.88 -34.95 -15.68
N PRO A 875 -19.75 -34.27 -16.83
CA PRO A 875 -20.64 -34.50 -17.95
C PRO A 875 -20.39 -35.87 -18.60
N VAL A 876 -21.41 -36.72 -18.59
CA VAL A 876 -21.41 -38.05 -19.20
C VAL A 876 -22.02 -38.04 -20.60
N ALA A 877 -23.01 -37.19 -20.82
CA ALA A 877 -23.73 -37.07 -22.09
C ALA A 877 -24.14 -35.62 -22.34
N SER A 878 -24.30 -35.24 -23.60
CA SER A 878 -24.83 -33.92 -23.96
C SER A 878 -25.69 -33.99 -25.21
N GLY A 879 -26.76 -33.20 -25.21
CA GLY A 879 -27.56 -32.95 -26.41
C GLY A 879 -26.74 -32.25 -27.50
N THR A 880 -26.95 -32.64 -28.75
CA THR A 880 -26.30 -32.03 -29.92
C THR A 880 -27.06 -30.83 -30.48
N GLU A 881 -28.34 -30.70 -30.14
CA GLU A 881 -29.22 -29.61 -30.55
C GLU A 881 -29.28 -28.52 -29.46
N THR A 882 -29.47 -27.27 -29.87
CA THR A 882 -29.68 -26.14 -28.98
C THR A 882 -31.04 -25.47 -29.24
N TYR A 883 -31.66 -24.96 -28.19
CA TYR A 883 -33.04 -24.51 -28.15
C TYR A 883 -33.15 -23.07 -27.67
N ASP A 884 -34.17 -22.33 -28.12
CA ASP A 884 -34.31 -20.91 -27.77
C ASP A 884 -34.79 -20.67 -26.31
N SER A 885 -35.10 -21.72 -25.54
CA SER A 885 -35.59 -21.60 -24.16
C SER A 885 -35.36 -22.88 -23.36
N SER A 886 -35.27 -22.77 -22.04
CA SER A 886 -35.14 -23.92 -21.13
C SER A 886 -36.35 -24.86 -21.21
N GLU A 887 -37.57 -24.35 -21.43
CA GLU A 887 -38.78 -25.17 -21.61
C GLU A 887 -38.69 -26.04 -22.87
N ALA A 888 -38.16 -25.50 -23.98
CA ALA A 888 -37.94 -26.26 -25.21
C ALA A 888 -36.83 -27.32 -25.03
N ALA A 889 -35.75 -26.97 -24.33
CA ALA A 889 -34.68 -27.92 -23.99
C ALA A 889 -35.19 -29.05 -23.07
N ARG A 890 -36.09 -28.74 -22.13
CA ARG A 890 -36.74 -29.72 -21.26
C ARG A 890 -37.64 -30.68 -22.04
N SER A 891 -38.43 -30.16 -22.98
CA SER A 891 -39.24 -31.01 -23.87
C SER A 891 -38.36 -31.94 -24.71
N ALA A 892 -37.25 -31.44 -25.24
CA ALA A 892 -36.31 -32.25 -26.00
C ALA A 892 -35.57 -33.29 -25.14
N LEU A 893 -35.31 -32.97 -23.87
CA LEU A 893 -34.77 -33.91 -22.91
C LEU A 893 -35.75 -35.07 -22.63
N ASP A 894 -37.04 -34.77 -22.50
CA ASP A 894 -38.07 -35.81 -22.32
C ASP A 894 -38.14 -36.75 -23.54
N ASP A 895 -38.01 -36.21 -24.75
CA ASP A 895 -37.88 -37.01 -25.98
C ASP A 895 -36.58 -37.85 -25.96
N ALA A 896 -35.46 -37.25 -25.53
CA ALA A 896 -34.17 -37.94 -25.42
C ALA A 896 -34.22 -39.10 -24.41
N ARG A 897 -34.93 -38.95 -23.28
CA ARG A 897 -35.15 -40.03 -22.31
C ARG A 897 -35.85 -41.23 -22.96
N GLU A 898 -36.91 -40.98 -23.74
CA GLU A 898 -37.63 -42.04 -24.45
C GLU A 898 -36.71 -42.77 -25.47
N LEU A 899 -35.83 -42.02 -26.13
CA LEU A 899 -34.83 -42.57 -27.05
C LEU A 899 -33.77 -43.41 -26.33
N ILE A 900 -33.25 -42.95 -25.19
CA ILE A 900 -32.24 -43.65 -24.37
C ILE A 900 -32.78 -45.01 -23.91
N GLU A 901 -34.02 -45.07 -23.41
CA GLU A 901 -34.64 -46.32 -22.98
C GLU A 901 -34.70 -47.35 -24.11
N ARG A 902 -35.18 -46.93 -25.28
CA ARG A 902 -35.38 -47.79 -26.45
C ARG A 902 -34.10 -48.10 -27.24
N ALA A 903 -33.03 -47.34 -27.02
CA ALA A 903 -31.85 -47.42 -27.87
C ALA A 903 -31.15 -48.78 -27.80
N SER A 904 -30.84 -49.35 -28.97
CA SER A 904 -29.92 -50.49 -29.10
C SER A 904 -28.46 -50.05 -29.04
N ILE A 905 -27.52 -50.95 -28.77
CA ILE A 905 -26.07 -50.64 -28.79
C ILE A 905 -25.48 -51.24 -30.07
N LEU A 906 -24.85 -50.41 -30.89
CA LEU A 906 -24.22 -50.74 -32.17
C LEU A 906 -22.76 -50.33 -32.15
N GLU A 907 -21.88 -51.14 -32.72
CA GLU A 907 -20.44 -50.89 -32.79
C GLU A 907 -20.04 -50.69 -34.25
N ILE A 908 -19.26 -49.65 -34.52
CA ILE A 908 -18.67 -49.34 -35.81
C ILE A 908 -17.17 -49.67 -35.69
N ASP A 909 -16.79 -50.87 -36.13
CA ASP A 909 -15.41 -51.37 -36.10
C ASP A 909 -14.73 -51.30 -37.49
N SER A 910 -15.48 -50.86 -38.49
CA SER A 910 -15.09 -50.82 -39.89
C SER A 910 -16.06 -49.95 -40.69
N VAL A 911 -15.59 -49.46 -41.84
CA VAL A 911 -16.43 -48.72 -42.79
C VAL A 911 -17.72 -49.49 -43.05
N SER A 912 -18.87 -48.84 -42.93
CA SER A 912 -20.18 -49.49 -42.96
C SER A 912 -21.22 -48.63 -43.65
N PHE A 913 -22.10 -49.27 -44.43
CA PHE A 913 -23.30 -48.63 -44.91
C PHE A 913 -24.36 -48.65 -43.81
N GLU A 914 -24.78 -47.47 -43.38
CA GLU A 914 -25.90 -47.28 -42.46
C GLU A 914 -27.18 -47.00 -43.25
N LEU A 915 -28.17 -47.85 -43.06
CA LEU A 915 -29.48 -47.77 -43.70
C LEU A 915 -30.54 -47.34 -42.68
N HIS A 916 -31.26 -46.26 -42.96
CA HIS A 916 -32.24 -45.65 -42.06
C HIS A 916 -33.44 -45.06 -42.83
N THR A 917 -34.44 -44.59 -42.10
CA THR A 917 -35.70 -44.06 -42.67
C THR A 917 -35.71 -42.54 -42.56
N ASP A 918 -35.93 -41.84 -43.67
CA ASP A 918 -36.09 -40.38 -43.74
C ASP A 918 -37.56 -40.01 -44.02
N GLU A 919 -37.93 -38.72 -43.97
CA GLU A 919 -39.32 -38.22 -44.09
C GLU A 919 -40.06 -38.79 -45.32
N ASP A 920 -39.34 -39.01 -46.42
CA ASP A 920 -39.88 -39.44 -47.71
C ASP A 920 -39.57 -40.91 -48.07
N GLY A 921 -38.94 -41.71 -47.19
CA GLY A 921 -38.62 -43.13 -47.47
C GLY A 921 -37.31 -43.63 -46.84
N TRP A 922 -36.56 -44.49 -47.53
CA TRP A 922 -35.30 -45.08 -47.06
C TRP A 922 -34.11 -44.38 -47.70
N VAL A 923 -33.09 -44.08 -46.90
CA VAL A 923 -31.80 -43.52 -47.36
C VAL A 923 -30.66 -44.36 -46.81
N TRP A 924 -29.48 -44.24 -47.40
CA TRP A 924 -28.28 -44.87 -46.89
C TRP A 924 -27.13 -43.88 -46.85
N ARG A 925 -26.23 -44.07 -45.88
CA ARG A 925 -24.95 -43.35 -45.82
C ARG A 925 -23.80 -44.30 -45.55
N LEU A 926 -22.64 -44.00 -46.09
CA LEU A 926 -21.39 -44.70 -45.88
C LEU A 926 -20.65 -43.99 -44.75
N VAL A 927 -20.50 -44.68 -43.62
CA VAL A 927 -19.80 -44.19 -42.43
C VAL A 927 -18.45 -44.89 -42.36
N ASP A 928 -17.39 -44.16 -42.03
CA ASP A 928 -16.06 -44.74 -41.81
C ASP A 928 -15.94 -45.41 -40.43
N GLU A 929 -14.77 -45.99 -40.13
CA GLU A 929 -14.49 -46.63 -38.84
C GLU A 929 -14.44 -45.65 -37.65
N PHE A 930 -14.37 -44.34 -37.92
CA PHE A 930 -14.32 -43.26 -36.95
C PHE A 930 -15.69 -42.56 -36.77
N GLY A 931 -16.77 -43.15 -37.31
CA GLY A 931 -18.12 -42.59 -37.20
C GLY A 931 -18.42 -41.41 -38.16
N SER A 932 -17.48 -41.05 -39.05
CA SER A 932 -17.66 -39.93 -39.99
C SER A 932 -18.39 -40.36 -41.26
N THR A 933 -19.32 -39.53 -41.74
CA THR A 933 -20.06 -39.82 -42.99
C THR A 933 -19.20 -39.48 -44.21
N MET A 934 -18.84 -40.48 -45.00
CA MET A 934 -18.02 -40.32 -46.20
C MET A 934 -18.86 -39.97 -47.43
N ALA A 935 -20.06 -40.58 -47.53
CA ALA A 935 -20.95 -40.43 -48.67
C ALA A 935 -22.38 -40.76 -48.27
N GLU A 936 -23.37 -40.19 -48.95
CA GLU A 936 -24.78 -40.50 -48.73
C GLU A 936 -25.54 -40.63 -50.04
N SER A 937 -26.71 -41.27 -49.99
CA SER A 937 -27.58 -41.41 -51.14
C SER A 937 -28.11 -40.06 -51.61
N THR A 938 -28.00 -39.78 -52.92
CA THR A 938 -28.52 -38.54 -53.54
C THR A 938 -30.04 -38.48 -53.66
N GLN A 939 -30.74 -39.56 -53.31
CA GLN A 939 -32.19 -39.67 -53.39
C GLN A 939 -32.72 -40.60 -52.29
N THR A 940 -33.98 -40.38 -51.94
CA THR A 940 -34.74 -41.23 -51.03
C THR A 940 -35.45 -42.33 -51.81
N TYR A 941 -35.46 -43.56 -51.27
CA TYR A 941 -36.00 -44.75 -51.92
C TYR A 941 -37.33 -45.16 -51.27
N GLU A 942 -38.31 -45.62 -52.04
CA GLU A 942 -39.65 -45.94 -51.49
C GLU A 942 -39.61 -47.09 -50.48
N ASN A 943 -38.65 -48.02 -50.62
CA ASN A 943 -38.54 -49.17 -49.75
C ASN A 943 -37.08 -49.61 -49.50
N ARG A 944 -36.90 -50.33 -48.38
CA ARG A 944 -35.63 -50.90 -47.94
C ARG A 944 -34.89 -51.70 -49.03
N THR A 945 -35.62 -52.39 -49.89
CA THR A 945 -35.01 -53.22 -50.94
C THR A 945 -34.33 -52.35 -52.01
N GLU A 946 -35.00 -51.30 -52.46
CA GLU A 946 -34.46 -50.34 -53.43
C GLU A 946 -33.23 -49.60 -52.89
N ALA A 947 -33.28 -49.12 -51.65
CA ALA A 947 -32.13 -48.47 -51.01
C ALA A 947 -30.92 -49.42 -50.94
N ARG A 948 -31.15 -50.70 -50.62
CA ARG A 948 -30.11 -51.72 -50.58
C ARG A 948 -29.57 -52.08 -51.96
N GLU A 949 -30.42 -52.07 -53.00
CA GLU A 949 -30.00 -52.26 -54.38
C GLU A 949 -29.10 -51.11 -54.85
N ALA A 950 -29.47 -49.86 -54.56
CA ALA A 950 -28.66 -48.68 -54.88
C ALA A 950 -27.31 -48.68 -54.14
N MET A 951 -27.32 -48.97 -52.85
CA MET A 951 -26.10 -49.16 -52.05
C MET A 951 -25.19 -50.24 -52.67
N ASN A 952 -25.74 -51.39 -53.07
CA ASN A 952 -24.99 -52.45 -53.73
C ASN A 952 -24.43 -52.02 -55.09
N ALA A 953 -25.16 -51.16 -55.82
CA ALA A 953 -24.68 -50.58 -57.08
C ALA A 953 -23.45 -49.68 -56.84
N VAL A 954 -23.49 -48.81 -55.82
CA VAL A 954 -22.33 -47.99 -55.43
C VAL A 954 -21.17 -48.90 -54.99
N LYS A 955 -21.42 -49.88 -54.13
CA LYS A 955 -20.42 -50.83 -53.65
C LYS A 955 -19.74 -51.62 -54.78
N SER A 956 -20.48 -51.93 -55.86
CA SER A 956 -19.97 -52.73 -56.98
C SER A 956 -19.25 -51.89 -58.04
N HIS A 957 -19.67 -50.64 -58.27
CA HIS A 957 -19.22 -49.84 -59.41
C HIS A 957 -18.31 -48.65 -59.04
N ALA A 958 -18.41 -48.12 -57.81
CA ALA A 958 -17.55 -47.02 -57.36
C ALA A 958 -16.06 -47.39 -57.26
N PRO A 959 -15.64 -48.59 -56.80
CA PRO A 959 -14.20 -48.92 -56.64
C PRO A 959 -13.37 -48.75 -57.92
N ASP A 960 -13.96 -49.06 -59.08
CA ASP A 960 -13.32 -48.96 -60.39
C ASP A 960 -13.66 -47.66 -61.14
N GLY A 961 -14.37 -46.74 -60.48
CA GLY A 961 -14.86 -45.53 -61.12
C GLY A 961 -13.77 -44.50 -61.42
N TRP A 962 -13.89 -43.80 -62.56
CA TRP A 962 -12.95 -42.76 -62.97
C TRP A 962 -13.36 -41.39 -62.44
N ILE A 963 -12.37 -40.52 -62.18
CA ILE A 963 -12.56 -39.18 -61.63
C ILE A 963 -12.65 -38.17 -62.77
N THR A 964 -13.60 -37.23 -62.72
CA THR A 964 -13.73 -36.14 -63.68
C THR A 964 -13.97 -34.84 -62.92
N PHE A 965 -13.08 -33.87 -63.10
CA PHE A 965 -13.26 -32.53 -62.56
C PHE A 965 -14.05 -31.68 -63.56
N THR A 966 -15.08 -31.02 -63.06
CA THR A 966 -15.91 -30.07 -63.81
C THR A 966 -15.67 -28.69 -63.23
N GLU A 967 -15.30 -27.72 -64.09
CA GLU A 967 -15.15 -26.32 -63.70
C GLU A 967 -16.50 -25.61 -63.54
#